data_AF-A0A923KVP6-F1
#
_entry.id   AF-A0A923KVP6-F1
#
_cell.length_a   1.000
_cell.length_b   1.000
_cell.length_c   1.000
_cell.angle_alpha   90.00
_cell.angle_beta   90.00
_cell.angle_gamma   90.00
#
_symmetry.space_group_name_H-M   'P 1'
#
loop_
_entity.id
_entity.type
_entity.pdbx_description
1 polymer ?
#
loop_
_entity_poly.entity_id
_entity_poly.type
_entity_poly.pdbx_seq_one_letter_code
_entity_poly.pdbx_strand_id
1 'polypeptide(L)'
;MKKNYFKLVLCLLCAIPVLTACGGTEQSVSTATIALAPAPASVTNTANFPAPRANYALTKMGNQITVTDLVGSTGSQTLTDASKLNFADMSINLRVGDIAQKMSEANLQSLIELYIAFFNRSPDADGLAYWMETMQAGGSLERIAESFYEAGKLYPQLTGYSETMNPQEFIRVVYKNVLGRTGSTAPTDSEVNYWANEVSAGRFTKASVINAMLVSARTFAKDPEYGWVTTLLNNKVNIGRYLSVEQGISYLNDSDNISKSMAVIAAITKDDTSKALSLVGLGQDDFSLLPSRTDIPKIIALGKGDGVLSVLFDASLAANNSGSVYVINCSAAGKTVSASGSSSLIRVTGLVNGVAYACTLNSRSGTILGTASVPAIGTPTAFSSLVEFKGNVVLGAPTNEAVIANVLSPTENWNVIVSYGRISGTYEKKTSIRNLLAGVPTEINLEGLAADSAYFYRLHLLNSSNVEIGTTSESRFHTARSIGSSFSFTIQGDSHPERPSEFSSSLYTRTLQTAAADQADFHITLGDDFSVDTLDPATVTKAQVVERYTLQRPYLGLIGRSSPVFLVNGNHEQSAGYLLNGTENNVAVWAQNARNMYYTQPAPNNFYSGNTQFLPFIGQPRNYYSWTWGDALFVAIDPYLPSTVPLATIFGNTPLNTDIWAVTHGDAQYQWLKATLEQSKAKYKFVFAHHVMGANRGGVEVANLAEWGGYNKNGVNEFAQKRPTWSLPIHQLMVANKVTAFFQGHDHVWVRQQLDGVTYQTLSEPANPNYNFSEFSSSFLSGDKFPNSGYTRVNVSTSGVKVDYVRTYLPADEGVGKTNGSVAFSYTIAPVSVVSGTSSTQGVGCNLSYSGFNSSTRVNANSIYNWSCSDSKRILSGNDIPDHAVTTGNFATPMSAQNINVTMPIAPVLATKTPTTIIGYANNSVKFDPATAGSCSSTATSTANNGGCVMVGGSGPWILEAIGGAFVFGTDESNAHVQPNGQYHYHGMPEGILNKLNKGTAMSLVGFAVDGFPIYARYGYINSNDSNSGIKVLASSYRKKSTPDAGRPSTNIFPMGTFTPDYEYVSGLGDLDECNGRFGVTPEFPKGIYYYMITDSFPYIQRCTKGAK
;
A
#
# COMPACT_ATOMS: atom_id res chain seq x y z
N MET A 1 -37.48 28.85 -19.83
CA MET A 1 -38.87 28.72 -20.36
C MET A 1 -39.04 27.34 -20.98
N LYS A 2 -40.27 26.78 -20.95
CA LYS A 2 -41.00 26.02 -22.00
C LYS A 2 -40.19 25.24 -23.08
N LYS A 3 -40.52 24.00 -23.49
CA LYS A 3 -41.62 23.05 -23.16
C LYS A 3 -41.34 21.65 -23.78
N ASN A 4 -41.77 20.56 -23.11
CA ASN A 4 -42.51 19.32 -23.53
C ASN A 4 -42.18 18.59 -24.89
N TYR A 5 -42.49 17.31 -25.18
CA TYR A 5 -43.21 16.14 -24.59
C TYR A 5 -42.42 14.84 -24.96
N PHE A 6 -42.57 13.61 -24.42
CA PHE A 6 -43.49 12.91 -23.49
C PHE A 6 -44.67 12.09 -24.07
N LYS A 7 -44.45 10.78 -24.39
CA LYS A 7 -45.39 9.60 -24.33
C LYS A 7 -44.60 8.28 -24.60
N LEU A 8 -44.73 7.09 -23.99
CA LEU A 8 -45.74 6.34 -23.17
C LEU A 8 -46.84 5.60 -23.99
N VAL A 9 -47.13 4.28 -23.88
CA VAL A 9 -46.60 3.13 -23.06
C VAL A 9 -46.88 1.76 -23.77
N LEU A 10 -46.43 0.62 -23.19
CA LEU A 10 -47.02 -0.76 -23.21
C LEU A 10 -46.70 -1.73 -24.41
N CYS A 11 -46.68 -3.08 -24.31
CA CYS A 11 -46.09 -4.04 -23.33
C CYS A 11 -46.11 -5.51 -23.87
N LEU A 12 -45.60 -6.47 -23.07
CA LEU A 12 -45.65 -7.96 -23.15
C LEU A 12 -44.92 -8.73 -24.30
N LEU A 13 -43.90 -9.48 -23.88
CA LEU A 13 -43.71 -10.94 -24.05
C LEU A 13 -44.21 -11.66 -25.32
N CYS A 14 -43.27 -12.16 -26.15
CA CYS A 14 -43.31 -13.56 -26.64
C CYS A 14 -41.92 -14.06 -27.08
N ALA A 15 -41.65 -15.34 -26.81
CA ALA A 15 -40.35 -16.01 -26.75
C ALA A 15 -39.69 -16.45 -28.09
N ILE A 16 -38.45 -16.99 -27.97
CA ILE A 16 -37.74 -17.92 -28.89
C ILE A 16 -37.12 -17.29 -30.17
N PRO A 17 -35.97 -17.78 -30.71
CA PRO A 17 -35.10 -18.88 -30.26
C PRO A 17 -33.68 -18.45 -29.81
N VAL A 18 -33.12 -19.20 -28.84
CA VAL A 18 -31.67 -19.36 -28.69
C VAL A 18 -31.35 -20.84 -28.69
N LEU A 19 -31.15 -21.39 -29.89
CA LEU A 19 -30.10 -22.35 -30.26
C LEU A 19 -30.20 -22.64 -31.76
N THR A 20 -29.06 -22.43 -32.43
CA THR A 20 -28.57 -23.05 -33.68
C THR A 20 -29.39 -22.92 -34.98
N ALA A 21 -28.74 -22.41 -36.03
CA ALA A 21 -29.38 -22.09 -37.32
C ALA A 21 -28.43 -22.22 -38.54
N CYS A 22 -28.21 -23.47 -38.97
CA CYS A 22 -28.11 -23.86 -40.39
C CYS A 22 -28.85 -25.22 -40.51
N GLY A 23 -29.76 -25.48 -41.45
CA GLY A 23 -30.38 -24.66 -42.50
C GLY A 23 -31.71 -25.29 -42.95
N GLY A 24 -32.33 -24.81 -44.05
CA GLY A 24 -33.59 -25.37 -44.60
C GLY A 24 -33.41 -26.71 -45.33
N THR A 25 -34.43 -27.33 -45.96
CA THR A 25 -35.79 -26.92 -46.38
C THR A 25 -36.75 -28.14 -46.32
N GLU A 26 -38.08 -28.13 -46.52
CA GLU A 26 -38.98 -27.40 -47.44
C GLU A 26 -40.43 -27.21 -46.92
N GLN A 27 -41.12 -26.19 -47.45
CA GLN A 27 -42.58 -26.03 -47.74
C GLN A 27 -43.64 -26.49 -46.70
N SER A 28 -44.72 -25.75 -46.42
CA SER A 28 -45.23 -24.40 -46.74
C SER A 28 -46.40 -24.11 -45.75
N VAL A 29 -47.15 -23.01 -45.64
CA VAL A 29 -47.58 -21.82 -46.45
C VAL A 29 -47.81 -20.68 -45.41
N SER A 30 -48.04 -19.39 -45.69
CA SER A 30 -47.50 -18.32 -46.56
C SER A 30 -48.37 -17.05 -46.28
N THR A 31 -48.03 -15.89 -46.85
CA THR A 31 -48.63 -14.54 -46.64
C THR A 31 -48.27 -13.85 -45.30
N ALA A 32 -47.81 -12.59 -45.27
CA ALA A 32 -47.38 -11.69 -46.35
C ALA A 32 -46.19 -10.82 -45.91
N THR A 33 -45.49 -10.20 -46.86
CA THR A 33 -44.18 -9.57 -46.68
C THR A 33 -44.22 -8.17 -46.05
N ILE A 34 -43.33 -7.93 -45.08
CA ILE A 34 -42.68 -6.64 -44.89
C ILE A 34 -41.21 -6.84 -45.24
N ALA A 35 -40.67 -6.02 -46.13
CA ALA A 35 -39.29 -6.17 -46.59
C ALA A 35 -38.30 -5.71 -45.51
N LEU A 36 -37.51 -6.65 -44.98
CA LEU A 36 -36.32 -6.32 -44.18
C LEU A 36 -35.22 -5.80 -45.11
N ALA A 37 -34.58 -4.70 -44.73
CA ALA A 37 -33.36 -4.26 -45.38
C ALA A 37 -32.27 -5.33 -45.17
N PRO A 38 -31.46 -5.67 -46.18
CA PRO A 38 -30.44 -6.69 -46.04
C PRO A 38 -29.39 -6.24 -45.03
N ALA A 39 -29.03 -7.13 -44.09
CA ALA A 39 -27.69 -7.09 -43.54
C ALA A 39 -26.71 -7.20 -44.73
N PRO A 40 -25.62 -6.41 -44.76
CA PRO A 40 -24.72 -6.39 -45.91
C PRO A 40 -24.18 -7.80 -46.17
N ALA A 41 -24.49 -8.34 -47.35
CA ALA A 41 -24.13 -9.69 -47.74
C ALA A 41 -22.62 -9.78 -48.04
N SER A 42 -21.81 -9.77 -46.99
CA SER A 42 -20.43 -10.28 -47.04
C SER A 42 -20.51 -11.75 -47.44
N VAL A 43 -20.23 -12.02 -48.72
CA VAL A 43 -20.33 -13.34 -49.33
C VAL A 43 -19.52 -14.33 -48.51
N THR A 44 -20.19 -15.29 -47.86
CA THR A 44 -19.55 -16.33 -47.03
C THR A 44 -18.89 -17.38 -47.93
N ASN A 45 -17.80 -16.96 -48.57
CA ASN A 45 -16.96 -17.82 -49.39
C ASN A 45 -16.48 -19.00 -48.54
N THR A 46 -16.89 -20.21 -48.92
CA THR A 46 -16.77 -21.42 -48.11
C THR A 46 -16.17 -22.53 -48.94
N ALA A 47 -14.97 -22.98 -48.58
CA ALA A 47 -14.33 -24.12 -49.23
C ALA A 47 -14.77 -25.42 -48.56
N ASN A 48 -14.99 -26.49 -49.35
CA ASN A 48 -15.50 -27.76 -48.86
C ASN A 48 -14.52 -28.89 -49.20
N PHE A 49 -14.17 -29.70 -48.20
CA PHE A 49 -13.21 -30.80 -48.29
C PHE A 49 -13.91 -32.11 -47.90
N PRO A 50 -13.85 -33.17 -48.73
CA PRO A 50 -14.71 -34.35 -48.58
C PRO A 50 -14.26 -35.36 -47.51
N ALA A 51 -13.11 -35.15 -46.86
CA ALA A 51 -12.59 -36.02 -45.80
C ALA A 51 -12.56 -35.28 -44.43
N PRO A 52 -12.31 -35.98 -43.30
CA PRO A 52 -12.17 -35.36 -41.98
C PRO A 52 -11.02 -34.34 -41.92
N ARG A 53 -11.12 -33.33 -41.05
CA ARG A 53 -10.08 -32.28 -40.83
C ARG A 53 -8.70 -32.87 -40.54
N ALA A 54 -8.65 -34.03 -39.87
CA ALA A 54 -7.41 -34.77 -39.56
C ALA A 54 -6.61 -35.21 -40.81
N ASN A 55 -7.26 -35.34 -41.97
CA ASN A 55 -6.62 -35.78 -43.22
C ASN A 55 -5.94 -34.62 -43.98
N TYR A 56 -6.00 -33.39 -43.47
CA TYR A 56 -5.45 -32.20 -44.12
C TYR A 56 -4.50 -31.45 -43.19
N ALA A 57 -3.39 -30.94 -43.73
CA ALA A 57 -2.57 -29.93 -43.06
C ALA A 57 -3.02 -28.52 -43.47
N LEU A 58 -3.15 -27.62 -42.51
CA LEU A 58 -3.50 -26.21 -42.72
C LEU A 58 -2.33 -25.27 -42.46
N THR A 59 -2.25 -24.16 -43.19
CA THR A 59 -1.25 -23.10 -42.97
C THR A 59 -1.83 -21.72 -43.31
N LYS A 60 -1.74 -20.75 -42.39
CA LYS A 60 -2.16 -19.34 -42.60
C LYS A 60 -0.94 -18.46 -42.87
N MET A 61 -0.95 -17.70 -43.96
CA MET A 61 0.03 -16.65 -44.27
C MET A 61 -0.69 -15.35 -44.65
N GLY A 62 -0.77 -14.43 -43.69
CA GLY A 62 -1.63 -13.24 -43.82
C GLY A 62 -3.09 -13.67 -43.97
N ASN A 63 -3.74 -13.24 -45.06
CA ASN A 63 -5.11 -13.64 -45.39
C ASN A 63 -5.19 -14.97 -46.17
N GLN A 64 -4.06 -15.52 -46.62
CA GLN A 64 -4.05 -16.77 -47.39
C GLN A 64 -4.09 -17.99 -46.48
N ILE A 65 -4.96 -18.95 -46.79
CA ILE A 65 -4.99 -20.28 -46.17
C ILE A 65 -4.60 -21.31 -47.21
N THR A 66 -3.55 -22.08 -46.96
CA THR A 66 -3.22 -23.27 -47.75
C THR A 66 -3.73 -24.51 -47.03
N VAL A 67 -4.49 -25.33 -47.75
CA VAL A 67 -5.01 -26.63 -47.33
C VAL A 67 -4.27 -27.70 -48.12
N THR A 68 -3.58 -28.62 -47.45
CA THR A 68 -2.84 -29.72 -48.11
C THR A 68 -3.44 -31.05 -47.73
N ASP A 69 -3.90 -31.82 -48.71
CA ASP A 69 -4.36 -33.19 -48.53
C ASP A 69 -3.17 -34.10 -48.18
N LEU A 70 -3.27 -34.80 -47.05
CA LEU A 70 -2.22 -35.70 -46.53
C LEU A 70 -2.46 -37.18 -46.88
N VAL A 71 -3.65 -37.51 -47.42
CA VAL A 71 -4.12 -38.90 -47.56
C VAL A 71 -4.65 -39.20 -48.96
N GLY A 72 -5.30 -38.24 -49.61
CA GLY A 72 -5.76 -38.32 -50.99
C GLY A 72 -4.75 -37.77 -52.00
N SER A 73 -5.08 -37.91 -53.29
CA SER A 73 -4.26 -37.44 -54.41
C SER A 73 -4.53 -35.97 -54.80
N THR A 74 -5.19 -35.19 -53.93
CA THR A 74 -5.76 -33.88 -54.30
C THR A 74 -4.76 -32.73 -54.19
N GLY A 75 -3.65 -32.91 -53.47
CA GLY A 75 -2.55 -31.95 -53.36
C GLY A 75 -2.86 -30.75 -52.44
N SER A 76 -2.19 -29.63 -52.71
CA SER A 76 -2.36 -28.38 -51.95
C SER A 76 -3.23 -27.37 -52.71
N GLN A 77 -4.20 -26.77 -52.01
CA GLN A 77 -5.05 -25.68 -52.48
C GLN A 77 -4.84 -24.43 -51.61
N THR A 78 -4.52 -23.30 -52.23
CA THR A 78 -4.45 -22.00 -51.53
C THR A 78 -5.70 -21.18 -51.79
N LEU A 79 -6.22 -20.56 -50.72
CA LEU A 79 -7.46 -19.79 -50.67
C LEU A 79 -7.13 -18.37 -50.17
N THR A 80 -7.52 -17.34 -50.92
CA THR A 80 -7.23 -15.93 -50.62
C THR A 80 -8.35 -15.21 -49.86
N ASP A 81 -9.60 -15.62 -50.08
CA ASP A 81 -10.81 -14.90 -49.68
C ASP A 81 -11.82 -15.80 -48.94
N ALA A 82 -11.37 -16.94 -48.41
CA ALA A 82 -12.24 -17.88 -47.70
C ALA A 82 -12.61 -17.33 -46.31
N SER A 83 -13.88 -17.50 -45.93
CA SER A 83 -14.43 -17.11 -44.63
C SER A 83 -14.68 -18.31 -43.71
N LYS A 84 -14.88 -19.50 -44.30
CA LYS A 84 -15.09 -20.77 -43.60
C LYS A 84 -14.53 -21.93 -44.43
N LEU A 85 -14.02 -22.97 -43.77
CA LEU A 85 -13.72 -24.26 -44.37
C LEU A 85 -14.69 -25.31 -43.81
N ASN A 86 -15.19 -26.21 -44.62
CA ASN A 86 -15.96 -27.38 -44.18
C ASN A 86 -15.19 -28.66 -44.47
N PHE A 87 -15.13 -29.55 -43.49
CA PHE A 87 -14.61 -30.92 -43.59
C PHE A 87 -15.73 -31.92 -43.33
N ALA A 88 -15.48 -33.23 -43.48
CA ALA A 88 -16.51 -34.26 -43.29
C ALA A 88 -16.99 -34.45 -41.82
N ASP A 89 -16.28 -33.88 -40.85
CA ASP A 89 -16.45 -34.06 -39.40
C ASP A 89 -16.66 -32.76 -38.62
N MET A 90 -16.10 -31.65 -39.12
CA MET A 90 -16.16 -30.32 -38.51
C MET A 90 -16.00 -29.20 -39.55
N SER A 91 -16.14 -27.96 -39.11
CA SER A 91 -15.93 -26.77 -39.90
C SER A 91 -15.03 -25.78 -39.16
N ILE A 92 -14.30 -24.96 -39.92
CA ILE A 92 -13.32 -23.99 -39.43
C ILE A 92 -13.76 -22.57 -39.80
N ASN A 93 -14.20 -21.79 -38.83
CA ASN A 93 -14.53 -20.37 -39.01
C ASN A 93 -13.22 -19.56 -39.09
N LEU A 94 -12.86 -19.08 -40.27
CA LEU A 94 -11.58 -18.39 -40.48
C LEU A 94 -11.55 -16.97 -39.90
N ARG A 95 -12.72 -16.37 -39.59
CA ARG A 95 -12.86 -15.00 -39.06
C ARG A 95 -12.65 -14.91 -37.55
N VAL A 96 -12.82 -16.00 -36.80
CA VAL A 96 -12.90 -15.97 -35.33
C VAL A 96 -11.63 -15.42 -34.66
N GLY A 97 -10.44 -15.72 -35.20
CA GLY A 97 -9.17 -15.14 -34.74
C GLY A 97 -9.12 -13.61 -34.91
N ASP A 98 -9.51 -13.12 -36.09
CA ASP A 98 -9.55 -11.69 -36.43
C ASP A 98 -10.66 -10.93 -35.66
N ILE A 99 -11.67 -11.64 -35.14
CA ILE A 99 -12.69 -11.09 -34.22
C ILE A 99 -12.12 -11.03 -32.80
N ALA A 100 -11.47 -12.10 -32.33
CA ALA A 100 -10.87 -12.18 -31.00
C ALA A 100 -9.77 -11.13 -30.77
N GLN A 101 -9.00 -10.78 -31.80
CA GLN A 101 -7.99 -9.71 -31.73
C GLN A 101 -8.54 -8.31 -31.46
N LYS A 102 -9.84 -8.06 -31.64
CA LYS A 102 -10.47 -6.74 -31.46
C LYS A 102 -10.96 -6.50 -30.02
N MET A 103 -10.71 -7.43 -29.10
CA MET A 103 -11.05 -7.32 -27.69
C MET A 103 -9.89 -7.74 -26.79
N SER A 104 -9.99 -7.45 -25.49
CA SER A 104 -8.97 -7.85 -24.52
C SER A 104 -8.98 -9.35 -24.28
N GLU A 105 -7.80 -9.95 -24.12
CA GLU A 105 -7.63 -11.36 -23.73
C GLU A 105 -8.38 -11.68 -22.41
N ALA A 106 -8.48 -10.70 -21.50
CA ALA A 106 -9.28 -10.82 -20.27
C ALA A 106 -10.79 -10.98 -20.55
N ASN A 107 -11.37 -10.23 -21.48
CA ASN A 107 -12.78 -10.38 -21.84
C ASN A 107 -13.02 -11.69 -22.61
N LEU A 108 -12.06 -12.09 -23.46
CA LEU A 108 -12.11 -13.36 -24.18
C LEU A 108 -12.07 -14.56 -23.22
N GLN A 109 -11.15 -14.55 -22.26
CA GLN A 109 -11.07 -15.52 -21.17
C GLN A 109 -12.39 -15.57 -20.40
N SER A 110 -12.94 -14.42 -19.99
CA SER A 110 -14.22 -14.37 -19.28
C SER A 110 -15.38 -14.99 -20.08
N LEU A 111 -15.49 -14.75 -21.39
CA LEU A 111 -16.51 -15.41 -22.24
C LEU A 111 -16.35 -16.93 -22.27
N ILE A 112 -15.11 -17.42 -22.41
CA ILE A 112 -14.80 -18.87 -22.41
C ILE A 112 -15.15 -19.48 -21.03
N GLU A 113 -14.88 -18.76 -19.93
CA GLU A 113 -15.25 -19.17 -18.58
C GLU A 113 -16.78 -19.22 -18.37
N LEU A 114 -17.55 -18.28 -18.96
CA LEU A 114 -19.02 -18.38 -18.93
C LEU A 114 -19.53 -19.60 -19.70
N TYR A 115 -18.94 -19.95 -20.84
CA TYR A 115 -19.29 -21.17 -21.59
C TYR A 115 -19.05 -22.44 -20.76
N ILE A 116 -17.87 -22.53 -20.13
CA ILE A 116 -17.54 -23.61 -19.20
C ILE A 116 -18.51 -23.62 -18.02
N ALA A 117 -18.90 -22.45 -17.50
CA ALA A 117 -19.69 -22.36 -16.28
C ALA A 117 -21.17 -22.70 -16.45
N PHE A 118 -21.82 -22.19 -17.50
CA PHE A 118 -23.24 -22.41 -17.74
C PHE A 118 -23.55 -23.70 -18.48
N PHE A 119 -22.61 -24.19 -19.31
CA PHE A 119 -22.86 -25.31 -20.21
C PHE A 119 -21.92 -26.52 -19.99
N ASN A 120 -20.92 -26.41 -19.10
CA ASN A 120 -19.92 -27.46 -18.83
C ASN A 120 -19.21 -27.95 -20.11
N ARG A 121 -19.01 -27.05 -21.08
CA ARG A 121 -18.49 -27.36 -22.43
C ARG A 121 -17.54 -26.28 -22.94
N SER A 122 -16.68 -26.64 -23.89
CA SER A 122 -15.93 -25.63 -24.65
C SER A 122 -16.89 -24.84 -25.55
N PRO A 123 -16.69 -23.52 -25.73
CA PRO A 123 -17.28 -22.85 -26.87
C PRO A 123 -16.90 -23.54 -28.19
N ASP A 124 -17.82 -23.47 -29.14
CA ASP A 124 -17.60 -23.62 -30.57
C ASP A 124 -17.25 -22.25 -31.17
N ALA A 125 -16.55 -22.23 -32.31
CA ALA A 125 -16.02 -20.99 -32.89
C ALA A 125 -17.10 -20.03 -33.39
N ASP A 126 -18.15 -20.54 -34.01
CA ASP A 126 -19.26 -19.71 -34.51
C ASP A 126 -20.06 -19.09 -33.34
N GLY A 127 -20.36 -19.87 -32.31
CA GLY A 127 -21.01 -19.39 -31.09
C GLY A 127 -20.17 -18.36 -30.34
N LEU A 128 -18.85 -18.59 -30.20
CA LEU A 128 -17.98 -17.61 -29.56
C LEU A 128 -17.86 -16.32 -30.38
N ALA A 129 -17.72 -16.42 -31.70
CA ALA A 129 -17.70 -15.27 -32.60
C ALA A 129 -18.92 -14.36 -32.40
N TYR A 130 -20.12 -14.93 -32.32
CA TYR A 130 -21.36 -14.19 -32.05
C TYR A 130 -21.31 -13.39 -30.73
N TRP A 131 -20.84 -13.98 -29.63
CA TRP A 131 -20.77 -13.28 -28.34
C TRP A 131 -19.62 -12.25 -28.29
N MET A 132 -18.50 -12.50 -28.98
CA MET A 132 -17.44 -11.51 -29.16
C MET A 132 -17.94 -10.29 -29.96
N GLU A 133 -18.63 -10.51 -31.09
CA GLU A 133 -19.26 -9.43 -31.88
C GLU A 133 -20.35 -8.70 -31.06
N THR A 134 -21.11 -9.42 -30.22
CA THR A 134 -22.10 -8.84 -29.29
C THR A 134 -21.45 -7.93 -28.23
N MET A 135 -20.29 -8.31 -27.66
CA MET A 135 -19.53 -7.42 -26.77
C MET A 135 -18.96 -6.21 -27.51
N GLN A 136 -18.45 -6.40 -28.73
CA GLN A 136 -17.94 -5.31 -29.58
C GLN A 136 -19.04 -4.32 -30.00
N ALA A 137 -20.30 -4.77 -30.06
CA ALA A 137 -21.48 -3.92 -30.23
C ALA A 137 -21.98 -3.23 -28.92
N GLY A 138 -21.25 -3.35 -27.80
CA GLY A 138 -21.58 -2.72 -26.52
C GLY A 138 -22.39 -3.60 -25.55
N GLY A 139 -22.50 -4.90 -25.80
CA GLY A 139 -23.05 -5.86 -24.84
C GLY A 139 -22.15 -6.03 -23.62
N SER A 140 -22.73 -6.07 -22.41
CA SER A 140 -21.98 -6.31 -21.17
C SER A 140 -21.94 -7.80 -20.81
N LEU A 141 -20.88 -8.22 -20.11
CA LEU A 141 -20.65 -9.62 -19.73
C LEU A 141 -21.79 -10.17 -18.85
N GLU A 142 -22.41 -9.33 -18.03
CA GLU A 142 -23.52 -9.69 -17.15
C GLU A 142 -24.77 -10.05 -17.96
N ARG A 143 -25.09 -9.29 -19.02
CA ARG A 143 -26.22 -9.61 -19.91
C ARG A 143 -26.01 -10.90 -20.68
N ILE A 144 -24.76 -11.19 -21.03
CA ILE A 144 -24.36 -12.46 -21.64
C ILE A 144 -24.51 -13.60 -20.63
N ALA A 145 -24.07 -13.41 -19.39
CA ALA A 145 -24.26 -14.39 -18.30
C ALA A 145 -25.74 -14.69 -18.01
N GLU A 146 -26.63 -13.68 -17.96
CA GLU A 146 -28.08 -13.92 -17.83
C GLU A 146 -28.63 -14.71 -19.03
N SER A 147 -28.20 -14.37 -20.25
CA SER A 147 -28.59 -15.10 -21.47
C SER A 147 -28.12 -16.56 -21.45
N PHE A 148 -26.92 -16.83 -20.91
CA PHE A 148 -26.38 -18.17 -20.75
C PHE A 148 -27.09 -18.94 -19.64
N TYR A 149 -27.49 -18.29 -18.54
CA TYR A 149 -28.30 -18.92 -17.50
C TYR A 149 -29.66 -19.35 -18.06
N GLU A 150 -30.36 -18.46 -18.77
CA GLU A 150 -31.65 -18.77 -19.38
C GLU A 150 -31.57 -19.94 -20.38
N ALA A 151 -30.55 -19.95 -21.26
CA ALA A 151 -30.30 -21.10 -22.15
C ALA A 151 -29.89 -22.38 -21.38
N GLY A 152 -29.09 -22.26 -20.32
CA GLY A 152 -28.57 -23.38 -19.54
C GLY A 152 -29.65 -24.15 -18.79
N LYS A 153 -30.70 -23.47 -18.31
CA LYS A 153 -31.88 -24.07 -17.66
C LYS A 153 -32.71 -24.95 -18.59
N LEU A 154 -32.64 -24.77 -19.91
CA LEU A 154 -33.40 -25.56 -20.88
C LEU A 154 -32.89 -27.01 -21.00
N TYR A 155 -31.64 -27.25 -20.58
CA TYR A 155 -30.96 -28.55 -20.67
C TYR A 155 -30.46 -29.03 -19.30
N PRO A 156 -31.34 -29.18 -18.29
CA PRO A 156 -30.94 -29.44 -16.90
C PRO A 156 -30.17 -30.75 -16.74
N GLN A 157 -30.41 -31.74 -17.61
CA GLN A 157 -29.72 -33.03 -17.62
C GLN A 157 -28.25 -32.94 -18.10
N LEU A 158 -27.88 -31.86 -18.81
CA LEU A 158 -26.53 -31.63 -19.33
C LEU A 158 -25.77 -30.59 -18.50
N THR A 159 -26.44 -29.49 -18.15
CA THR A 159 -25.83 -28.36 -17.44
C THR A 159 -25.85 -28.53 -15.93
N GLY A 160 -26.85 -29.24 -15.40
CA GLY A 160 -27.14 -29.28 -13.97
C GLY A 160 -27.85 -28.03 -13.42
N TYR A 161 -28.31 -27.10 -14.27
CA TYR A 161 -29.10 -25.94 -13.85
C TYR A 161 -30.59 -26.12 -14.19
N SER A 162 -31.49 -25.70 -13.30
CA SER A 162 -32.94 -25.75 -13.49
C SER A 162 -33.65 -24.58 -12.81
N GLU A 163 -34.90 -24.31 -13.22
CA GLU A 163 -35.70 -23.20 -12.68
C GLU A 163 -36.03 -23.35 -11.19
N THR A 164 -36.26 -24.58 -10.73
CA THR A 164 -36.70 -24.88 -9.36
C THR A 164 -35.58 -24.85 -8.32
N MET A 165 -34.30 -24.70 -8.72
CA MET A 165 -33.17 -24.75 -7.80
C MET A 165 -33.12 -23.58 -6.82
N ASN A 166 -32.93 -23.88 -5.54
CA ASN A 166 -32.61 -22.87 -4.53
C ASN A 166 -31.15 -22.35 -4.71
N PRO A 167 -30.79 -21.23 -4.07
CA PRO A 167 -29.44 -20.67 -4.20
C PRO A 167 -28.32 -21.63 -3.76
N GLN A 168 -28.54 -22.45 -2.72
CA GLN A 168 -27.54 -23.41 -2.23
C GLN A 168 -27.28 -24.55 -3.22
N GLU A 169 -28.31 -25.08 -3.88
CA GLU A 169 -28.18 -26.05 -4.98
C GLU A 169 -27.42 -25.46 -6.15
N PHE A 170 -27.84 -24.26 -6.59
CA PHE A 170 -27.22 -23.53 -7.68
C PHE A 170 -25.72 -23.32 -7.44
N ILE A 171 -25.33 -22.81 -6.27
CA ILE A 171 -23.92 -22.60 -5.90
C ILE A 171 -23.12 -23.91 -5.86
N ARG A 172 -23.69 -25.04 -5.40
CA ARG A 172 -23.00 -26.34 -5.45
C ARG A 172 -22.76 -26.81 -6.90
N VAL A 173 -23.66 -26.52 -7.83
CA VAL A 173 -23.46 -26.80 -9.27
C VAL A 173 -22.33 -25.95 -9.84
N VAL A 174 -22.21 -24.68 -9.44
CA VAL A 174 -21.09 -23.81 -9.83
C VAL A 174 -19.75 -24.35 -9.31
N TYR A 175 -19.66 -24.71 -8.02
CA TYR A 175 -18.44 -25.31 -7.46
C TYR A 175 -18.03 -26.62 -8.18
N LYS A 176 -19.01 -27.46 -8.54
CA LYS A 176 -18.79 -28.70 -9.30
C LYS A 176 -18.30 -28.43 -10.72
N ASN A 177 -19.08 -27.72 -11.52
CA ASN A 177 -18.86 -27.59 -12.96
C ASN A 177 -17.67 -26.67 -13.27
N VAL A 178 -17.60 -25.51 -12.60
CA VAL A 178 -16.59 -24.49 -12.86
C VAL A 178 -15.28 -24.86 -12.17
N LEU A 179 -15.34 -24.97 -10.83
CA LEU A 179 -14.16 -25.06 -9.96
C LEU A 179 -13.65 -26.51 -9.76
N GLY A 180 -14.38 -27.51 -10.26
CA GLY A 180 -14.03 -28.93 -10.14
C GLY A 180 -14.12 -29.49 -8.71
N ARG A 181 -14.63 -28.70 -7.75
CA ARG A 181 -14.68 -29.03 -6.33
C ARG A 181 -15.78 -30.06 -6.07
N THR A 182 -15.36 -31.32 -5.96
CA THR A 182 -16.21 -32.51 -6.01
C THR A 182 -15.63 -33.64 -5.15
N GLY A 183 -16.47 -34.59 -4.72
CA GLY A 183 -16.03 -35.67 -3.82
C GLY A 183 -15.40 -35.10 -2.54
N SER A 184 -14.16 -35.47 -2.26
CA SER A 184 -13.41 -34.98 -1.09
C SER A 184 -12.99 -33.50 -1.17
N THR A 185 -13.13 -32.82 -2.31
CA THR A 185 -12.86 -31.37 -2.45
C THR A 185 -14.11 -30.52 -2.60
N ALA A 186 -15.31 -31.11 -2.41
CA ALA A 186 -16.58 -30.40 -2.45
C ALA A 186 -16.61 -29.17 -1.50
N PRO A 187 -17.39 -28.12 -1.81
CA PRO A 187 -17.54 -26.98 -0.91
C PRO A 187 -18.26 -27.38 0.38
N THR A 188 -17.78 -26.85 1.49
CA THR A 188 -18.47 -26.94 2.78
C THR A 188 -19.77 -26.15 2.75
N ASP A 189 -20.73 -26.50 3.61
CA ASP A 189 -21.98 -25.75 3.71
C ASP A 189 -21.77 -24.28 4.10
N SER A 190 -20.67 -23.93 4.78
CA SER A 190 -20.31 -22.53 5.06
C SER A 190 -19.95 -21.77 3.79
N GLU A 191 -19.17 -22.37 2.89
CA GLU A 191 -18.80 -21.77 1.60
C GLU A 191 -20.00 -21.66 0.66
N VAL A 192 -20.87 -22.67 0.64
CA VAL A 192 -22.12 -22.65 -0.13
C VAL A 192 -23.05 -21.56 0.39
N ASN A 193 -23.24 -21.48 1.71
CA ASN A 193 -24.15 -20.51 2.34
C ASN A 193 -23.66 -19.07 2.18
N TYR A 194 -22.36 -18.80 2.14
CA TYR A 194 -21.84 -17.45 1.85
C TYR A 194 -22.39 -16.91 0.52
N TRP A 195 -22.15 -17.60 -0.60
CA TRP A 195 -22.62 -17.15 -1.91
C TRP A 195 -24.15 -17.25 -2.06
N ALA A 196 -24.77 -18.27 -1.47
CA ALA A 196 -26.23 -18.41 -1.48
C ALA A 196 -26.94 -17.27 -0.73
N ASN A 197 -26.35 -16.77 0.36
CA ASN A 197 -26.86 -15.61 1.10
C ASN A 197 -26.70 -14.32 0.30
N GLU A 198 -25.58 -14.12 -0.41
CA GLU A 198 -25.38 -12.92 -1.24
C GLU A 198 -26.33 -12.86 -2.45
N VAL A 199 -26.69 -14.01 -3.02
CA VAL A 199 -27.80 -14.12 -4.00
C VAL A 199 -29.16 -13.86 -3.34
N SER A 200 -29.41 -14.45 -2.16
CA SER A 200 -30.69 -14.29 -1.45
C SER A 200 -30.92 -12.85 -0.94
N ALA A 201 -29.85 -12.12 -0.65
CA ALA A 201 -29.86 -10.70 -0.29
C ALA A 201 -29.97 -9.76 -1.51
N GLY A 202 -30.05 -10.30 -2.73
CA GLY A 202 -30.14 -9.51 -3.97
C GLY A 202 -28.87 -8.75 -4.32
N ARG A 203 -27.71 -9.07 -3.73
CA ARG A 203 -26.42 -8.44 -4.07
C ARG A 203 -25.82 -9.00 -5.36
N PHE A 204 -26.15 -10.25 -5.70
CA PHE A 204 -25.90 -10.85 -7.01
C PHE A 204 -27.16 -11.52 -7.54
N THR A 205 -27.28 -11.63 -8.87
CA THR A 205 -28.21 -12.56 -9.52
C THR A 205 -27.58 -13.95 -9.58
N LYS A 206 -28.36 -14.97 -9.95
CA LYS A 206 -27.80 -16.30 -10.23
C LYS A 206 -26.73 -16.24 -11.34
N ALA A 207 -26.87 -15.36 -12.33
CA ALA A 207 -25.83 -15.20 -13.34
C ALA A 207 -24.60 -14.41 -12.86
N SER A 208 -24.79 -13.28 -12.16
CA SER A 208 -23.67 -12.41 -11.79
C SER A 208 -22.80 -12.98 -10.65
N VAL A 209 -23.35 -13.85 -9.79
CA VAL A 209 -22.55 -14.53 -8.75
C VAL A 209 -21.50 -15.47 -9.35
N ILE A 210 -21.75 -16.09 -10.52
CA ILE A 210 -20.75 -16.93 -11.20
C ILE A 210 -19.51 -16.11 -11.57
N ASN A 211 -19.68 -14.88 -12.06
CA ASN A 211 -18.56 -13.99 -12.36
C ASN A 211 -17.79 -13.61 -11.08
N ALA A 212 -18.50 -13.31 -9.98
CA ALA A 212 -17.86 -13.04 -8.68
C ALA A 212 -17.08 -14.26 -8.13
N MET A 213 -17.62 -15.47 -8.31
CA MET A 213 -16.95 -16.72 -7.93
C MET A 213 -15.73 -17.03 -8.81
N LEU A 214 -15.79 -16.74 -10.12
CA LEU A 214 -14.64 -16.86 -11.03
C LEU A 214 -13.51 -15.90 -10.65
N VAL A 215 -13.83 -14.62 -10.40
CA VAL A 215 -12.88 -13.61 -9.91
C VAL A 215 -12.27 -14.04 -8.56
N SER A 216 -13.07 -14.60 -7.66
CA SER A 216 -12.59 -15.17 -6.39
C SER A 216 -11.66 -16.38 -6.62
N ALA A 217 -12.04 -17.35 -7.44
CA ALA A 217 -11.23 -18.54 -7.75
C ALA A 217 -9.85 -18.22 -8.38
N ARG A 218 -9.70 -17.02 -8.95
CA ARG A 218 -8.46 -16.51 -9.54
C ARG A 218 -7.47 -15.94 -8.52
N THR A 219 -7.91 -15.55 -7.32
CA THR A 219 -6.98 -15.07 -6.25
C THR A 219 -6.24 -16.21 -5.55
N PHE A 220 -6.79 -17.42 -5.54
CA PHE A 220 -6.20 -18.62 -4.94
C PHE A 220 -4.96 -19.16 -5.69
N ALA A 221 -4.46 -18.50 -6.73
CA ALA A 221 -3.34 -18.97 -7.56
C ALA A 221 -2.03 -19.28 -6.80
N LYS A 222 -1.88 -18.82 -5.56
CA LYS A 222 -0.74 -19.09 -4.64
C LYS A 222 -1.17 -19.80 -3.34
N ASP A 223 -2.43 -20.23 -3.26
CA ASP A 223 -2.98 -20.91 -2.09
C ASP A 223 -2.52 -22.37 -2.05
N PRO A 224 -2.01 -22.88 -0.91
CA PRO A 224 -1.47 -24.23 -0.82
C PRO A 224 -2.52 -25.35 -0.89
N GLU A 225 -3.80 -25.04 -0.60
CA GLU A 225 -4.91 -25.99 -0.61
C GLU A 225 -5.77 -25.87 -1.88
N TYR A 226 -5.92 -24.65 -2.42
CA TYR A 226 -6.84 -24.33 -3.51
C TYR A 226 -6.20 -23.83 -4.82
N GLY A 227 -4.88 -23.59 -4.90
CA GLY A 227 -4.24 -23.13 -6.15
C GLY A 227 -4.34 -24.07 -7.36
N TRP A 228 -4.69 -25.34 -7.11
CA TRP A 228 -5.05 -26.26 -8.19
C TRP A 228 -6.36 -25.90 -8.90
N VAL A 229 -7.30 -25.21 -8.23
CA VAL A 229 -8.56 -24.75 -8.82
C VAL A 229 -8.27 -23.75 -9.93
N THR A 230 -7.40 -22.78 -9.67
CA THR A 230 -6.96 -21.81 -10.69
C THR A 230 -6.21 -22.49 -11.84
N THR A 231 -5.44 -23.55 -11.55
CA THR A 231 -4.72 -24.34 -12.57
C THR A 231 -5.70 -25.12 -13.46
N LEU A 232 -6.68 -25.81 -12.88
CA LEU A 232 -7.74 -26.52 -13.61
C LEU A 232 -8.56 -25.57 -14.48
N LEU A 233 -8.94 -24.41 -13.93
CA LEU A 233 -9.71 -23.40 -14.65
C LEU A 233 -8.92 -22.84 -15.85
N ASN A 234 -7.64 -22.50 -15.66
CA ASN A 234 -6.77 -22.09 -16.76
C ASN A 234 -6.60 -23.19 -17.82
N ASN A 235 -6.43 -24.45 -17.43
CA ASN A 235 -6.35 -25.57 -18.38
C ASN A 235 -7.64 -25.69 -19.22
N LYS A 236 -8.83 -25.54 -18.60
CA LYS A 236 -10.12 -25.52 -19.32
C LYS A 236 -10.22 -24.35 -20.30
N VAL A 237 -9.84 -23.14 -19.88
CA VAL A 237 -9.83 -21.95 -20.75
C VAL A 237 -8.87 -22.12 -21.92
N ASN A 238 -7.65 -22.59 -21.68
CA ASN A 238 -6.61 -22.74 -22.71
C ASN A 238 -7.07 -23.71 -23.81
N ILE A 239 -7.68 -24.85 -23.46
CA ILE A 239 -8.24 -25.78 -24.46
C ILE A 239 -9.47 -25.18 -25.16
N GLY A 240 -10.32 -24.44 -24.45
CA GLY A 240 -11.45 -23.73 -25.05
C GLY A 240 -11.02 -22.70 -26.09
N ARG A 241 -9.97 -21.93 -25.79
CA ARG A 241 -9.32 -20.95 -26.67
C ARG A 241 -8.67 -21.63 -27.88
N TYR A 242 -7.92 -22.71 -27.65
CA TYR A 242 -7.30 -23.50 -28.71
C TYR A 242 -8.35 -24.00 -29.72
N LEU A 243 -9.46 -24.58 -29.25
CA LEU A 243 -10.54 -25.05 -30.12
C LEU A 243 -11.25 -23.92 -30.86
N SER A 244 -11.79 -22.95 -30.13
CA SER A 244 -12.74 -21.97 -30.68
C SER A 244 -12.08 -20.78 -31.37
N VAL A 245 -10.82 -20.43 -31.05
CA VAL A 245 -10.14 -19.24 -31.57
C VAL A 245 -8.91 -19.58 -32.42
N GLU A 246 -8.08 -20.51 -31.97
CA GLU A 246 -6.82 -20.83 -32.67
C GLU A 246 -7.06 -21.81 -33.81
N GLN A 247 -7.76 -22.92 -33.57
CA GLN A 247 -8.20 -23.86 -34.60
C GLN A 247 -9.49 -23.41 -35.29
N GLY A 248 -10.33 -22.62 -34.61
CA GLY A 248 -11.59 -22.08 -35.16
C GLY A 248 -12.69 -23.12 -35.39
N ILE A 249 -12.74 -24.17 -34.58
CA ILE A 249 -13.61 -25.34 -34.77
C ILE A 249 -15.06 -25.09 -34.35
N SER A 250 -15.98 -25.44 -35.25
CA SER A 250 -17.39 -25.76 -34.96
C SER A 250 -17.71 -27.11 -35.60
N TYR A 251 -18.24 -28.08 -34.84
CA TYR A 251 -18.71 -29.35 -35.41
C TYR A 251 -19.96 -29.16 -36.27
N LEU A 252 -20.26 -30.11 -37.16
CA LEU A 252 -21.28 -29.94 -38.22
C LEU A 252 -22.73 -29.94 -37.74
N ASN A 253 -23.01 -30.40 -36.51
CA ASN A 253 -24.36 -30.42 -35.93
C ASN A 253 -24.30 -30.17 -34.42
N ASP A 254 -25.44 -29.82 -33.84
CA ASP A 254 -25.50 -29.26 -32.48
C ASP A 254 -25.34 -30.32 -31.40
N SER A 255 -25.83 -31.54 -31.65
CA SER A 255 -25.64 -32.70 -30.78
C SER A 255 -24.15 -33.05 -30.67
N ASP A 256 -23.43 -33.02 -31.79
CA ASP A 256 -21.97 -33.19 -31.82
C ASP A 256 -21.25 -32.01 -31.16
N ASN A 257 -21.63 -30.76 -31.45
CA ASN A 257 -21.03 -29.59 -30.82
C ASN A 257 -21.11 -29.70 -29.30
N ILE A 258 -22.29 -29.98 -28.76
CA ILE A 258 -22.50 -30.12 -27.31
C ILE A 258 -21.73 -31.35 -26.77
N SER A 259 -21.98 -32.54 -27.29
CA SER A 259 -21.42 -33.78 -26.73
C SER A 259 -19.88 -33.85 -26.82
N LYS A 260 -19.29 -33.47 -27.96
CA LYS A 260 -17.83 -33.50 -28.16
C LYS A 260 -17.14 -32.41 -27.33
N SER A 261 -17.69 -31.19 -27.28
CA SER A 261 -17.09 -30.10 -26.48
C SER A 261 -17.26 -30.28 -24.95
N MET A 262 -18.31 -30.99 -24.50
CA MET A 262 -18.41 -31.47 -23.11
C MET A 262 -17.38 -32.56 -22.82
N ALA A 263 -17.22 -33.55 -23.71
CA ALA A 263 -16.25 -34.64 -23.54
C ALA A 263 -14.80 -34.12 -23.45
N VAL A 264 -14.44 -33.10 -24.24
CA VAL A 264 -13.13 -32.43 -24.16
C VAL A 264 -12.95 -31.77 -22.79
N ILE A 265 -13.90 -30.93 -22.32
CA ILE A 265 -13.77 -30.26 -21.01
C ILE A 265 -13.76 -31.25 -19.84
N ALA A 266 -14.52 -32.35 -19.93
CA ALA A 266 -14.53 -33.42 -18.94
C ALA A 266 -13.23 -34.26 -18.90
N ALA A 267 -12.40 -34.20 -19.95
CA ALA A 267 -11.09 -34.85 -20.00
C ALA A 267 -9.94 -34.00 -19.44
N ILE A 268 -10.20 -32.74 -19.07
CA ILE A 268 -9.20 -31.81 -18.53
C ILE A 268 -9.06 -31.96 -17.02
N THR A 269 -7.83 -32.05 -16.54
CA THR A 269 -7.50 -32.06 -15.10
C THR A 269 -6.59 -30.89 -14.74
N LYS A 270 -6.26 -30.74 -13.45
CA LYS A 270 -5.24 -29.78 -12.99
C LYS A 270 -3.83 -30.13 -13.50
N ASP A 271 -3.56 -31.41 -13.80
CA ASP A 271 -2.22 -31.92 -14.11
C ASP A 271 -2.03 -32.32 -15.59
N ASP A 272 -3.10 -32.48 -16.36
CA ASP A 272 -3.05 -32.97 -17.74
C ASP A 272 -4.21 -32.47 -18.61
N THR A 273 -3.90 -32.21 -19.88
CA THR A 273 -4.84 -31.89 -20.98
C THR A 273 -4.63 -32.76 -22.23
N SER A 274 -3.64 -33.66 -22.24
CA SER A 274 -3.29 -34.49 -23.41
C SER A 274 -4.48 -35.33 -23.88
N LYS A 275 -5.23 -35.91 -22.94
CA LYS A 275 -6.48 -36.62 -23.23
C LYS A 275 -7.53 -35.71 -23.89
N ALA A 276 -7.67 -34.47 -23.44
CA ALA A 276 -8.59 -33.50 -24.00
C ALA A 276 -8.22 -33.12 -25.45
N LEU A 277 -6.92 -32.93 -25.73
CA LEU A 277 -6.40 -32.72 -27.09
C LEU A 277 -6.61 -33.95 -27.99
N SER A 278 -6.39 -35.17 -27.47
CA SER A 278 -6.59 -36.41 -28.25
C SER A 278 -8.05 -36.62 -28.69
N LEU A 279 -9.02 -36.10 -27.94
CA LEU A 279 -10.45 -36.15 -28.29
C LEU A 279 -10.84 -35.18 -29.42
N VAL A 280 -9.96 -34.23 -29.79
CA VAL A 280 -10.17 -33.33 -30.94
C VAL A 280 -9.78 -34.01 -32.26
N GLY A 281 -8.85 -34.96 -32.22
CA GLY A 281 -8.43 -35.76 -33.37
C GLY A 281 -7.57 -35.05 -34.43
N LEU A 282 -7.01 -33.86 -34.12
CA LEU A 282 -6.15 -33.12 -35.04
C LEU A 282 -4.75 -33.73 -35.18
N GLY A 283 -4.13 -33.53 -36.34
CA GLY A 283 -2.75 -33.91 -36.61
C GLY A 283 -1.72 -32.92 -36.05
N GLN A 284 -0.44 -33.19 -36.30
CA GLN A 284 0.70 -32.34 -35.91
C GLN A 284 0.89 -31.17 -36.91
N ASP A 285 -0.15 -30.38 -37.18
CA ASP A 285 0.00 -29.13 -37.95
C ASP A 285 0.09 -27.90 -37.05
N ASP A 286 1.04 -27.00 -37.33
CA ASP A 286 1.24 -25.74 -36.61
C ASP A 286 0.18 -24.68 -36.99
N PHE A 287 -1.05 -25.11 -37.26
CA PHE A 287 -2.11 -24.22 -37.72
C PHE A 287 -2.63 -23.31 -36.60
N SER A 288 -2.75 -22.02 -36.88
CA SER A 288 -3.51 -21.09 -36.06
C SER A 288 -4.16 -20.00 -36.92
N LEU A 289 -5.36 -19.58 -36.52
CA LEU A 289 -6.08 -18.45 -37.10
C LEU A 289 -5.66 -17.12 -36.52
N LEU A 290 -5.10 -17.12 -35.31
CA LEU A 290 -4.27 -16.01 -34.86
C LEU A 290 -2.99 -16.02 -35.71
N PRO A 291 -2.38 -14.86 -36.02
CA PRO A 291 -1.01 -14.82 -36.51
C PRO A 291 -0.13 -15.63 -35.56
N SER A 292 0.93 -16.26 -36.09
CA SER A 292 1.88 -17.04 -35.29
C SER A 292 2.26 -16.27 -34.03
N ARG A 293 1.67 -16.68 -32.91
CA ARG A 293 2.16 -16.42 -31.56
C ARG A 293 3.54 -17.07 -31.59
N THR A 294 4.60 -16.29 -31.46
CA THR A 294 5.97 -16.79 -31.59
C THR A 294 6.42 -17.55 -30.33
N ASP A 295 5.47 -18.25 -29.70
CA ASP A 295 5.48 -18.99 -28.43
C ASP A 295 6.41 -20.21 -28.40
N ILE A 296 7.25 -20.39 -29.43
CA ILE A 296 8.49 -21.16 -29.33
C ILE A 296 9.57 -20.18 -28.82
N PRO A 297 9.78 -20.06 -27.49
CA PRO A 297 10.80 -19.18 -26.95
C PRO A 297 12.17 -19.59 -27.49
N LYS A 298 12.83 -18.67 -28.19
CA LYS A 298 14.08 -18.95 -28.88
C LYS A 298 15.25 -18.86 -27.91
N ILE A 299 16.07 -19.90 -27.79
CA ILE A 299 17.37 -19.77 -27.12
C ILE A 299 18.23 -18.77 -27.91
N ILE A 300 18.58 -17.66 -27.26
CA ILE A 300 19.43 -16.59 -27.80
C ILE A 300 20.90 -16.96 -27.61
N ALA A 301 21.27 -17.42 -26.41
CA ALA A 301 22.65 -17.71 -26.06
C ALA A 301 22.79 -18.73 -24.91
N LEU A 302 23.96 -19.36 -24.82
CA LEU A 302 24.37 -20.22 -23.71
C LEU A 302 25.61 -19.65 -23.01
N GLY A 303 25.41 -19.12 -21.80
CA GLY A 303 26.50 -18.82 -20.88
C GLY A 303 27.04 -20.10 -20.24
N LYS A 304 28.36 -20.24 -20.17
CA LYS A 304 29.04 -21.41 -19.60
C LYS A 304 29.54 -21.09 -18.18
N GLY A 305 29.45 -22.05 -17.28
CA GLY A 305 30.04 -21.98 -15.94
C GLY A 305 30.33 -23.38 -15.39
N ASP A 306 30.91 -23.41 -14.20
CA ASP A 306 31.27 -24.65 -13.50
C ASP A 306 30.03 -25.45 -13.09
N GLY A 307 29.84 -26.61 -13.72
CA GLY A 307 28.66 -27.46 -13.54
C GLY A 307 27.33 -26.81 -13.94
N VAL A 308 27.36 -25.69 -14.69
CA VAL A 308 26.19 -24.86 -15.00
C VAL A 308 26.16 -24.43 -16.47
N LEU A 309 24.97 -24.48 -17.08
CA LEU A 309 24.65 -23.75 -18.31
C LEU A 309 23.56 -22.71 -18.02
N SER A 310 23.87 -21.46 -18.34
CA SER A 310 22.96 -20.31 -18.27
C SER A 310 22.30 -20.12 -19.64
N VAL A 311 21.04 -20.51 -19.79
CA VAL A 311 20.32 -20.39 -21.08
C VAL A 311 19.56 -19.07 -21.13
N LEU A 312 20.06 -18.14 -21.94
CA LEU A 312 19.37 -16.89 -22.29
C LEU A 312 18.43 -17.16 -23.46
N PHE A 313 17.18 -16.73 -23.33
CA PHE A 313 16.16 -16.92 -24.36
C PHE A 313 15.25 -15.70 -24.53
N ASP A 314 14.54 -15.65 -25.66
CA ASP A 314 13.54 -14.63 -25.94
C ASP A 314 12.20 -15.03 -25.33
N ALA A 315 11.75 -14.24 -24.35
CA ALA A 315 10.43 -14.36 -23.72
C ALA A 315 9.41 -13.33 -24.27
N SER A 316 9.86 -12.33 -25.05
CA SER A 316 8.99 -11.32 -25.64
C SER A 316 8.08 -11.89 -26.73
N LEU A 317 8.49 -13.03 -27.30
CA LEU A 317 7.73 -13.80 -28.27
C LEU A 317 6.52 -14.55 -27.68
N ALA A 318 6.43 -14.65 -26.34
CA ALA A 318 5.34 -15.31 -25.60
C ALA A 318 4.53 -14.33 -24.70
N ALA A 319 4.52 -13.04 -25.07
CA ALA A 319 4.21 -11.91 -24.17
C ALA A 319 2.79 -11.83 -23.56
N ASN A 320 1.83 -12.66 -23.97
CA ASN A 320 0.44 -12.58 -23.50
C ASN A 320 0.10 -13.52 -22.32
N ASN A 321 1.05 -14.30 -21.78
CA ASN A 321 0.80 -15.22 -20.67
C ASN A 321 1.48 -14.77 -19.36
N SER A 322 0.77 -13.95 -18.57
CA SER A 322 1.13 -13.56 -17.20
C SER A 322 1.00 -14.74 -16.21
N GLY A 323 1.88 -15.73 -16.36
CA GLY A 323 1.90 -16.96 -15.56
C GLY A 323 2.73 -18.11 -16.16
N SER A 324 3.32 -17.95 -17.35
CA SER A 324 4.19 -18.98 -17.94
C SER A 324 5.43 -19.24 -17.08
N VAL A 325 5.65 -20.51 -16.75
CA VAL A 325 6.95 -21.02 -16.33
C VAL A 325 7.67 -21.49 -17.60
N TYR A 326 8.94 -21.19 -17.77
CA TYR A 326 9.75 -21.81 -18.82
C TYR A 326 10.51 -23.00 -18.21
N VAL A 327 10.66 -24.08 -18.98
CA VAL A 327 11.36 -25.31 -18.57
C VAL A 327 12.48 -25.57 -19.56
N ILE A 328 13.66 -25.89 -19.05
CA ILE A 328 14.85 -26.16 -19.84
C ILE A 328 15.33 -27.58 -19.54
N ASN A 329 15.59 -28.34 -20.60
CA ASN A 329 16.02 -29.73 -20.54
C ASN A 329 17.37 -29.86 -21.26
N CYS A 330 18.46 -29.93 -20.49
CA CYS A 330 19.82 -30.15 -21.00
C CYS A 330 20.16 -31.64 -20.90
N SER A 331 20.42 -32.28 -22.05
CA SER A 331 20.60 -33.73 -22.13
C SER A 331 21.98 -34.12 -22.70
N ALA A 332 22.62 -35.11 -22.09
CA ALA A 332 23.86 -35.73 -22.57
C ALA A 332 23.92 -37.21 -22.15
N ALA A 333 24.41 -38.09 -23.03
CA ALA A 333 24.63 -39.52 -22.76
C ALA A 333 23.44 -40.25 -22.08
N GLY A 334 22.21 -39.94 -22.49
CA GLY A 334 20.99 -40.54 -21.93
C GLY A 334 20.52 -39.96 -20.58
N LYS A 335 21.26 -39.01 -19.99
CA LYS A 335 20.85 -38.29 -18.79
C LYS A 335 20.37 -36.87 -19.15
N THR A 336 19.15 -36.54 -18.76
CA THR A 336 18.61 -35.17 -18.81
C THR A 336 18.71 -34.52 -17.43
N VAL A 337 19.05 -33.24 -17.41
CA VAL A 337 18.99 -32.38 -16.23
C VAL A 337 18.12 -31.17 -16.59
N SER A 338 17.15 -30.88 -15.72
CA SER A 338 16.10 -29.89 -15.98
C SER A 338 16.12 -28.76 -14.97
N ALA A 339 15.79 -27.55 -15.42
CA ALA A 339 15.53 -26.40 -14.55
C ALA A 339 14.37 -25.56 -15.09
N SER A 340 13.77 -24.71 -14.25
CA SER A 340 12.59 -23.93 -14.62
C SER A 340 12.52 -22.58 -13.91
N GLY A 341 11.88 -21.59 -14.54
CA GLY A 341 11.69 -20.24 -13.99
C GLY A 341 10.72 -19.42 -14.83
N SER A 342 10.14 -18.35 -14.27
CA SER A 342 9.10 -17.54 -14.94
C SER A 342 9.63 -16.50 -15.94
N SER A 343 10.94 -16.45 -16.17
CA SER A 343 11.57 -15.46 -17.04
C SER A 343 12.91 -15.96 -17.59
N SER A 344 13.38 -15.32 -18.66
CA SER A 344 14.76 -15.45 -19.14
C SER A 344 15.72 -14.77 -18.15
N LEU A 345 16.90 -15.31 -17.82
CA LEU A 345 17.51 -16.57 -18.23
C LEU A 345 17.28 -17.66 -17.16
N ILE A 346 17.32 -18.94 -17.56
CA ILE A 346 17.27 -20.08 -16.61
C ILE A 346 18.62 -20.81 -16.56
N ARG A 347 19.09 -21.09 -15.35
CA ARG A 347 20.32 -21.86 -15.11
C ARG A 347 20.00 -23.33 -14.88
N VAL A 348 20.62 -24.21 -15.66
CA VAL A 348 20.64 -25.66 -15.39
C VAL A 348 21.93 -26.00 -14.65
N THR A 349 21.81 -26.52 -13.44
CA THR A 349 22.93 -26.80 -12.52
C THR A 349 23.14 -28.32 -12.33
N GLY A 350 24.27 -28.73 -11.76
CA GLY A 350 24.58 -30.16 -11.57
C GLY A 350 24.97 -30.89 -12.87
N LEU A 351 25.42 -30.14 -13.87
CA LEU A 351 25.97 -30.66 -15.11
C LEU A 351 27.44 -31.09 -14.92
N VAL A 352 27.94 -31.97 -15.78
CA VAL A 352 29.35 -32.41 -15.75
C VAL A 352 30.19 -31.51 -16.67
N ASN A 353 31.27 -30.98 -16.13
CA ASN A 353 32.20 -30.14 -16.89
C ASN A 353 32.88 -30.92 -18.03
N GLY A 354 33.11 -30.25 -19.15
CA GLY A 354 33.69 -30.83 -20.37
C GLY A 354 32.71 -31.68 -21.19
N VAL A 355 31.55 -32.05 -20.65
CA VAL A 355 30.50 -32.78 -21.38
C VAL A 355 29.62 -31.79 -22.16
N ALA A 356 29.39 -32.05 -23.44
CA ALA A 356 28.45 -31.26 -24.24
C ALA A 356 27.01 -31.74 -23.99
N TYR A 357 26.14 -30.80 -23.61
CA TYR A 357 24.70 -31.01 -23.43
C TYR A 357 23.92 -30.33 -24.55
N ALA A 358 22.93 -31.02 -25.10
CA ALA A 358 21.91 -30.41 -25.95
C ALA A 358 20.79 -29.87 -25.05
N CYS A 359 20.67 -28.55 -24.97
CA CYS A 359 19.66 -27.86 -24.17
C CYS A 359 18.48 -27.43 -25.03
N THR A 360 17.29 -27.90 -24.68
CA THR A 360 16.01 -27.45 -25.25
C THR A 360 15.24 -26.62 -24.23
N LEU A 361 14.37 -25.74 -24.72
CA LEU A 361 13.57 -24.84 -23.92
C LEU A 361 12.11 -24.96 -24.33
N ASN A 362 11.22 -25.09 -23.35
CA ASN A 362 9.78 -25.16 -23.52
C ASN A 362 9.14 -24.01 -22.72
N SER A 363 8.08 -23.39 -23.24
CA SER A 363 7.11 -22.69 -22.41
C SER A 363 6.27 -23.73 -21.65
N ARG A 364 5.80 -23.41 -20.44
CA ARG A 364 4.93 -24.26 -19.62
C ARG A 364 3.82 -23.43 -18.97
N SER A 365 2.57 -23.71 -19.34
CA SER A 365 1.38 -23.11 -18.73
C SER A 365 0.67 -24.18 -17.90
N GLY A 366 0.68 -24.03 -16.57
CA GLY A 366 0.23 -25.08 -15.65
C GLY A 366 1.11 -26.33 -15.76
N THR A 367 0.60 -27.37 -16.41
CA THR A 367 1.36 -28.59 -16.78
C THR A 367 1.55 -28.78 -18.27
N ILE A 368 0.89 -27.99 -19.12
CA ILE A 368 1.06 -28.05 -20.57
C ILE A 368 2.45 -27.52 -20.91
N LEU A 369 3.33 -28.39 -21.40
CA LEU A 369 4.60 -28.02 -22.03
C LEU A 369 4.35 -27.70 -23.50
N GLY A 370 4.63 -26.46 -23.91
CA GLY A 370 4.62 -26.03 -25.31
C GLY A 370 5.81 -26.57 -26.08
N THR A 371 5.78 -26.40 -27.41
CA THR A 371 6.78 -26.92 -28.36
C THR A 371 8.21 -26.56 -27.96
N ALA A 372 9.11 -27.53 -28.05
CA ALA A 372 10.52 -27.34 -27.70
C ALA A 372 11.23 -26.43 -28.72
N SER A 373 12.07 -25.53 -28.23
CA SER A 373 13.03 -24.80 -29.05
C SER A 373 13.96 -25.77 -29.80
N VAL A 374 14.53 -25.32 -30.92
CA VAL A 374 15.70 -25.96 -31.52
C VAL A 374 16.78 -26.16 -30.43
N PRO A 375 17.41 -27.34 -30.31
CA PRO A 375 18.41 -27.58 -29.27
C PRO A 375 19.65 -26.71 -29.46
N ALA A 376 20.09 -26.02 -28.40
CA ALA A 376 21.36 -25.31 -28.36
C ALA A 376 22.40 -26.18 -27.62
N ILE A 377 23.60 -26.34 -28.18
CA ILE A 377 24.65 -27.19 -27.59
C ILE A 377 25.58 -26.35 -26.71
N GLY A 378 25.66 -26.71 -25.42
CA GLY A 378 26.52 -26.07 -24.43
C GLY A 378 27.42 -27.07 -23.73
N THR A 379 28.67 -26.68 -23.50
CA THR A 379 29.61 -27.43 -22.65
C THR A 379 29.84 -26.61 -21.38
N PRO A 380 29.44 -27.08 -20.18
CA PRO A 380 29.87 -26.46 -18.94
C PRO A 380 31.40 -26.58 -18.85
N THR A 381 32.05 -25.50 -18.46
CA THR A 381 33.51 -25.46 -18.34
C THR A 381 33.84 -25.39 -16.86
N ALA A 382 34.64 -26.35 -16.38
CA ALA A 382 35.13 -26.32 -15.01
C ALA A 382 35.82 -24.98 -14.79
N PHE A 383 35.35 -24.25 -13.79
CA PHE A 383 36.13 -23.16 -13.23
C PHE A 383 37.40 -23.80 -12.66
N SER A 384 38.57 -23.34 -13.12
CA SER A 384 39.86 -24.00 -12.91
C SER A 384 40.32 -23.84 -11.46
N SER A 385 39.71 -24.62 -10.56
CA SER A 385 39.85 -24.56 -9.08
C SER A 385 40.04 -23.12 -8.60
N LEU A 386 39.08 -22.27 -8.97
CA LEU A 386 39.23 -20.82 -8.88
C LEU A 386 39.50 -20.37 -7.45
N VAL A 387 40.31 -19.31 -7.31
CA VAL A 387 40.64 -18.78 -6.00
C VAL A 387 39.39 -18.17 -5.37
N GLU A 388 39.02 -18.67 -4.20
CA GLU A 388 37.94 -18.10 -3.40
C GLU A 388 38.34 -16.71 -2.89
N PHE A 389 37.43 -15.74 -3.04
CA PHE A 389 37.61 -14.40 -2.50
C PHE A 389 37.50 -14.41 -0.98
N LYS A 390 38.64 -14.40 -0.27
CA LYS A 390 38.69 -14.26 1.19
C LYS A 390 38.41 -12.83 1.61
N GLY A 391 37.18 -12.40 1.45
CA GLY A 391 36.76 -11.02 1.68
C GLY A 391 35.25 -10.86 1.72
N ASN A 392 34.80 -9.61 1.69
CA ASN A 392 33.38 -9.26 1.75
C ASN A 392 33.08 -8.04 0.90
N VAL A 393 31.87 -8.01 0.34
CA VAL A 393 31.29 -6.88 -0.36
C VAL A 393 30.10 -6.39 0.44
N VAL A 394 30.10 -5.10 0.76
CA VAL A 394 28.94 -4.42 1.36
C VAL A 394 28.50 -3.34 0.37
N LEU A 395 27.25 -3.40 -0.07
CA LEU A 395 26.65 -2.38 -0.90
C LEU A 395 26.23 -1.18 -0.04
N GLY A 396 26.29 0.02 -0.60
CA GLY A 396 25.89 1.25 0.08
C GLY A 396 25.46 2.36 -0.88
N ALA A 397 24.79 3.38 -0.32
CA ALA A 397 24.25 4.54 -1.02
C ALA A 397 23.54 4.27 -2.38
N PRO A 398 22.62 3.29 -2.49
CA PRO A 398 21.87 3.03 -3.73
C PRO A 398 21.01 4.23 -4.13
N THR A 399 20.88 4.50 -5.43
CA THR A 399 19.97 5.51 -5.97
C THR A 399 18.99 4.86 -6.97
N ASN A 400 18.29 5.67 -7.76
CA ASN A 400 17.57 5.20 -8.94
C ASN A 400 18.50 4.73 -10.07
N GLU A 401 19.75 5.18 -10.12
CA GLU A 401 20.66 5.02 -11.28
C GLU A 401 22.04 4.43 -10.93
N ALA A 402 22.37 4.24 -9.65
CA ALA A 402 23.66 3.69 -9.21
C ALA A 402 23.58 2.92 -7.88
N VAL A 403 24.62 2.13 -7.58
CA VAL A 403 24.95 1.65 -6.22
C VAL A 403 26.46 1.48 -6.08
N ILE A 404 27.01 1.73 -4.89
CA ILE A 404 28.43 1.55 -4.62
C ILE A 404 28.65 0.19 -3.95
N ALA A 405 29.56 -0.61 -4.50
CA ALA A 405 30.08 -1.82 -3.88
C ALA A 405 31.38 -1.50 -3.12
N ASN A 406 31.33 -1.56 -1.79
CA ASN A 406 32.48 -1.39 -0.91
C ASN A 406 33.13 -2.77 -0.67
N VAL A 407 34.20 -3.05 -1.43
CA VAL A 407 34.88 -4.35 -1.47
C VAL A 407 36.08 -4.34 -0.53
N LEU A 408 36.20 -5.33 0.36
CA LEU A 408 37.36 -5.50 1.25
C LEU A 408 37.88 -6.93 1.19
N SER A 409 39.20 -7.06 1.04
CA SER A 409 39.98 -8.27 1.28
C SER A 409 40.89 -8.01 2.48
N PRO A 410 40.78 -8.74 3.61
CA PRO A 410 41.62 -8.47 4.78
C PRO A 410 43.10 -8.81 4.59
N THR A 411 43.43 -9.81 3.76
CA THR A 411 44.79 -10.40 3.69
C THR A 411 45.39 -10.51 2.29
N GLU A 412 44.61 -10.29 1.22
CA GLU A 412 45.03 -10.60 -0.15
C GLU A 412 44.89 -9.39 -1.09
N ASN A 413 45.94 -9.08 -1.85
CA ASN A 413 45.89 -8.07 -2.91
C ASN A 413 45.25 -8.66 -4.18
N TRP A 414 44.32 -7.94 -4.79
CA TRP A 414 43.61 -8.37 -6.00
C TRP A 414 43.51 -7.24 -7.03
N ASN A 415 43.57 -7.57 -8.31
CA ASN A 415 42.92 -6.74 -9.33
C ASN A 415 41.50 -7.29 -9.53
N VAL A 416 40.49 -6.43 -9.59
CA VAL A 416 39.08 -6.87 -9.61
C VAL A 416 38.23 -6.14 -10.65
N ILE A 417 37.19 -6.81 -11.12
CA ILE A 417 36.10 -6.24 -11.94
C ILE A 417 34.77 -6.65 -11.29
N VAL A 418 33.77 -5.77 -11.29
CA VAL A 418 32.38 -6.18 -11.01
C VAL A 418 31.63 -6.31 -12.33
N SER A 419 31.00 -7.46 -12.56
CA SER A 419 30.03 -7.64 -13.66
C SER A 419 28.62 -7.56 -13.09
N TYR A 420 27.72 -6.83 -13.75
CA TYR A 420 26.35 -6.58 -13.28
C TYR A 420 25.34 -6.48 -14.43
N GLY A 421 24.08 -6.85 -14.18
CA GLY A 421 22.98 -6.81 -15.15
C GLY A 421 21.64 -7.22 -14.55
N ARG A 422 20.53 -6.96 -15.24
CA ARG A 422 19.17 -7.20 -14.71
C ARG A 422 18.70 -8.66 -14.70
N ILE A 423 19.53 -9.60 -15.20
CA ILE A 423 19.19 -11.01 -15.36
C ILE A 423 20.22 -11.89 -14.65
N SER A 424 19.78 -12.81 -13.78
CA SER A 424 20.66 -13.71 -13.02
C SER A 424 21.57 -14.54 -13.93
N GLY A 425 22.87 -14.24 -13.95
CA GLY A 425 23.86 -14.91 -14.79
C GLY A 425 24.09 -14.30 -16.18
N THR A 426 23.43 -13.19 -16.52
CA THR A 426 23.77 -12.36 -17.69
C THR A 426 24.05 -10.93 -17.23
N TYR A 427 25.31 -10.54 -17.33
CA TYR A 427 25.80 -9.23 -16.92
C TYR A 427 25.87 -8.32 -18.14
N GLU A 428 24.95 -7.36 -18.20
CA GLU A 428 24.84 -6.34 -19.25
C GLU A 428 26.06 -5.39 -19.25
N LYS A 429 26.74 -5.27 -18.10
CA LYS A 429 27.84 -4.34 -17.84
C LYS A 429 28.98 -5.00 -17.09
N LYS A 430 30.19 -4.45 -17.27
CA LYS A 430 31.36 -4.68 -16.42
C LYS A 430 31.98 -3.34 -16.02
N THR A 431 32.56 -3.24 -14.84
CA THR A 431 33.38 -2.09 -14.45
C THR A 431 34.74 -2.10 -15.15
N SER A 432 35.46 -0.98 -15.07
CA SER A 432 36.92 -1.00 -15.26
C SER A 432 37.60 -1.87 -14.18
N ILE A 433 38.85 -2.26 -14.44
CA ILE A 433 39.69 -2.94 -13.45
C ILE A 433 39.99 -1.97 -12.31
N ARG A 434 39.81 -2.44 -11.08
CA ARG A 434 40.17 -1.73 -9.85
C ARG A 434 41.19 -2.55 -9.08
N ASN A 435 42.19 -1.89 -8.52
CA ASN A 435 43.11 -2.54 -7.59
C ASN A 435 42.49 -2.53 -6.19
N LEU A 436 42.61 -3.66 -5.49
CA LEU A 436 42.16 -3.89 -4.12
C LEU A 436 43.40 -4.29 -3.31
N LEU A 437 43.73 -3.51 -2.28
CA LEU A 437 44.85 -3.78 -1.39
C LEU A 437 44.36 -4.50 -0.12
N ALA A 438 45.19 -5.41 0.39
CA ALA A 438 44.93 -6.12 1.63
C ALA A 438 44.70 -5.14 2.80
N GLY A 439 43.59 -5.32 3.51
CA GLY A 439 43.18 -4.46 4.63
C GLY A 439 42.55 -3.12 4.23
N VAL A 440 42.46 -2.78 2.93
CA VAL A 440 41.96 -1.48 2.46
C VAL A 440 40.66 -1.65 1.67
N PRO A 441 39.51 -1.10 2.13
CA PRO A 441 38.28 -1.11 1.35
C PRO A 441 38.40 -0.30 0.07
N THR A 442 37.83 -0.82 -1.02
CA THR A 442 37.76 -0.15 -2.32
C THR A 442 36.30 0.03 -2.73
N GLU A 443 35.86 1.28 -2.85
CA GLU A 443 34.55 1.63 -3.41
C GLU A 443 34.55 1.48 -4.94
N ILE A 444 33.63 0.69 -5.47
CA ILE A 444 33.41 0.46 -6.90
C ILE A 444 31.97 0.84 -7.23
N ASN A 445 31.77 1.92 -7.98
CA ASN A 445 30.43 2.37 -8.37
C ASN A 445 29.89 1.54 -9.54
N LEU A 446 28.61 1.16 -9.48
CA LEU A 446 27.88 0.45 -10.52
C LEU A 446 26.84 1.43 -11.09
N GLU A 447 27.01 1.89 -12.32
CA GLU A 447 26.42 3.14 -12.82
C GLU A 447 25.51 2.96 -14.06
N GLY A 448 24.64 3.95 -14.27
CA GLY A 448 23.67 3.96 -15.39
C GLY A 448 22.69 2.80 -15.30
N LEU A 449 22.29 2.48 -14.08
CA LEU A 449 21.28 1.47 -13.78
C LEU A 449 19.89 2.01 -14.17
N ALA A 450 18.96 1.12 -14.49
CA ALA A 450 17.56 1.51 -14.62
C ALA A 450 16.93 1.70 -13.22
N ALA A 451 16.03 2.69 -13.09
CA ALA A 451 15.20 2.87 -11.90
C ALA A 451 14.25 1.67 -11.67
N ASP A 452 13.82 1.48 -10.42
CA ASP A 452 12.92 0.40 -9.97
C ASP A 452 13.24 -0.97 -10.62
N SER A 453 14.52 -1.32 -10.64
CA SER A 453 15.03 -2.52 -11.31
C SER A 453 15.87 -3.38 -10.37
N ALA A 454 15.60 -4.68 -10.39
CA ALA A 454 16.47 -5.68 -9.77
C ALA A 454 17.74 -5.85 -10.62
N TYR A 455 18.89 -5.90 -9.96
CA TYR A 455 20.19 -6.17 -10.56
C TYR A 455 20.85 -7.36 -9.89
N PHE A 456 21.60 -8.13 -10.67
CA PHE A 456 22.44 -9.22 -10.25
C PHE A 456 23.89 -8.87 -10.58
N TYR A 457 24.82 -9.21 -9.68
CA TYR A 457 26.24 -8.91 -9.86
C TYR A 457 27.14 -10.01 -9.28
N ARG A 458 28.40 -10.02 -9.71
CA ARG A 458 29.49 -10.73 -9.03
C ARG A 458 30.81 -9.98 -9.15
N LEU A 459 31.70 -10.21 -8.19
CA LEU A 459 33.10 -9.79 -8.25
C LEU A 459 33.91 -10.83 -9.02
N HIS A 460 34.82 -10.39 -9.87
CA HIS A 460 35.80 -11.19 -10.60
C HIS A 460 37.19 -10.84 -10.05
N LEU A 461 37.98 -11.85 -9.69
CA LEU A 461 39.37 -11.71 -9.26
C LEU A 461 40.29 -11.94 -10.45
N LEU A 462 41.24 -11.04 -10.63
CA LEU A 462 42.27 -11.09 -11.67
C LEU A 462 43.65 -11.20 -11.02
N ASN A 463 44.55 -11.91 -11.70
CA ASN A 463 45.97 -11.94 -11.33
C ASN A 463 46.69 -10.63 -11.73
N SER A 464 47.99 -10.54 -11.44
CA SER A 464 48.84 -9.39 -11.80
C SER A 464 48.98 -9.15 -13.31
N SER A 465 48.63 -10.12 -14.16
CA SER A 465 48.54 -10.00 -15.61
C SER A 465 47.12 -9.69 -16.11
N ASN A 466 46.20 -9.34 -15.21
CA ASN A 466 44.77 -9.07 -15.47
C ASN A 466 43.98 -10.25 -16.08
N VAL A 467 44.47 -11.48 -15.91
CA VAL A 467 43.74 -12.71 -16.29
C VAL A 467 42.83 -13.14 -15.13
N GLU A 468 41.58 -13.48 -15.44
CA GLU A 468 40.57 -13.89 -14.46
C GLU A 468 40.91 -15.26 -13.83
N ILE A 469 41.00 -15.30 -12.50
CA ILE A 469 41.38 -16.48 -11.68
C ILE A 469 40.48 -16.70 -10.47
N GLY A 470 39.42 -15.92 -10.31
CA GLY A 470 38.38 -16.12 -9.29
C GLY A 470 37.08 -15.41 -9.64
N THR A 471 35.93 -15.90 -9.14
CA THR A 471 34.70 -15.10 -9.07
C THR A 471 33.96 -15.39 -7.78
N THR A 472 33.25 -14.40 -7.23
CA THR A 472 32.31 -14.65 -6.13
C THR A 472 31.07 -15.37 -6.64
N SER A 473 30.31 -15.96 -5.71
CA SER A 473 28.88 -16.22 -5.94
C SER A 473 28.18 -14.95 -6.44
N GLU A 474 27.12 -15.14 -7.24
CA GLU A 474 26.25 -14.02 -7.60
C GLU A 474 25.49 -13.51 -6.37
N SER A 475 25.25 -12.21 -6.35
CA SER A 475 24.40 -11.53 -5.39
C SER A 475 23.46 -10.58 -6.13
N ARG A 476 22.34 -10.17 -5.50
CA ARG A 476 21.33 -9.28 -6.10
C ARG A 476 21.24 -7.95 -5.36
N PHE A 477 20.68 -6.92 -5.96
CA PHE A 477 20.21 -5.71 -5.25
C PHE A 477 19.04 -5.08 -6.02
N HIS A 478 18.53 -3.95 -5.54
CA HIS A 478 17.51 -3.17 -6.23
C HIS A 478 17.90 -1.68 -6.30
N THR A 479 17.59 -1.01 -7.40
CA THR A 479 17.58 0.46 -7.46
C THR A 479 16.30 1.03 -6.83
N ALA A 480 16.28 2.34 -6.58
CA ALA A 480 15.17 3.01 -5.91
C ALA A 480 13.81 2.72 -6.56
N ARG A 481 12.85 2.30 -5.72
CA ARG A 481 11.47 1.95 -6.11
C ARG A 481 10.68 3.17 -6.58
N SER A 482 9.82 2.96 -7.58
CA SER A 482 8.84 3.95 -8.04
C SER A 482 7.76 4.18 -7.00
N ILE A 483 7.19 5.39 -6.97
CA ILE A 483 5.95 5.68 -6.22
C ILE A 483 4.87 4.66 -6.64
N GLY A 484 4.17 4.09 -5.67
CA GLY A 484 3.22 2.98 -5.87
C GLY A 484 3.83 1.57 -5.83
N SER A 485 5.14 1.40 -6.02
CA SER A 485 5.79 0.09 -5.90
C SER A 485 5.91 -0.34 -4.43
N SER A 486 5.57 -1.61 -4.16
CA SER A 486 5.71 -2.19 -2.82
C SER A 486 7.11 -2.79 -2.62
N PHE A 487 7.63 -2.71 -1.39
CA PHE A 487 9.00 -3.13 -1.07
C PHE A 487 9.15 -3.51 0.41
N SER A 488 10.33 -3.99 0.80
CA SER A 488 10.66 -4.29 2.19
C SER A 488 12.06 -3.80 2.57
N PHE A 489 12.24 -3.47 3.85
CA PHE A 489 13.54 -3.19 4.47
C PHE A 489 13.64 -3.90 5.83
N THR A 490 14.87 -4.17 6.28
CA THR A 490 15.12 -4.80 7.59
C THR A 490 15.92 -3.86 8.50
N ILE A 491 15.74 -4.01 9.82
CA ILE A 491 16.33 -3.13 10.83
C ILE A 491 16.90 -3.95 12.01
N GLN A 492 18.10 -3.59 12.46
CA GLN A 492 18.68 -4.00 13.74
C GLN A 492 19.23 -2.78 14.52
N GLY A 493 19.65 -2.99 15.76
CA GLY A 493 20.60 -2.14 16.48
C GLY A 493 21.43 -3.01 17.43
N ASP A 494 22.34 -2.40 18.18
CA ASP A 494 22.82 -2.97 19.46
C ASP A 494 23.52 -4.34 19.32
N SER A 495 24.30 -4.56 18.24
CA SER A 495 24.81 -5.91 17.92
C SER A 495 26.12 -6.31 18.61
N HIS A 496 26.80 -5.39 19.30
CA HIS A 496 27.86 -5.61 20.31
C HIS A 496 28.80 -6.82 20.13
N PRO A 497 29.51 -6.96 18.99
CA PRO A 497 30.39 -8.11 18.72
C PRO A 497 31.55 -8.31 19.71
N GLU A 498 31.84 -7.30 20.53
CA GLU A 498 32.88 -7.29 21.57
C GLU A 498 32.39 -7.63 22.99
N ARG A 499 31.09 -7.89 23.24
CA ARG A 499 30.54 -8.22 24.59
C ARG A 499 30.19 -9.71 24.74
N PRO A 500 31.06 -10.58 25.30
CA PRO A 500 30.83 -12.04 25.30
C PRO A 500 29.64 -12.53 26.16
N SER A 501 29.09 -11.67 27.03
CA SER A 501 27.86 -11.89 27.82
C SER A 501 26.57 -11.70 27.01
N GLU A 502 26.63 -10.82 26.02
CA GLU A 502 25.50 -10.33 25.23
C GLU A 502 25.59 -10.78 23.75
N PHE A 503 26.75 -11.29 23.31
CA PHE A 503 27.00 -11.65 21.93
C PHE A 503 27.26 -13.14 21.69
N SER A 504 26.53 -13.71 20.74
CA SER A 504 26.86 -15.00 20.11
C SER A 504 27.09 -14.83 18.61
N SER A 505 28.33 -15.03 18.17
CA SER A 505 28.72 -14.95 16.75
C SER A 505 27.93 -15.90 15.85
N SER A 506 27.59 -17.09 16.35
CA SER A 506 26.75 -18.06 15.65
C SER A 506 25.29 -17.62 15.56
N LEU A 507 24.76 -16.98 16.61
CA LEU A 507 23.39 -16.47 16.61
C LEU A 507 23.28 -15.25 15.68
N TYR A 508 24.21 -14.30 15.76
CA TYR A 508 24.23 -13.11 14.90
C TYR A 508 24.42 -13.47 13.41
N THR A 509 25.31 -14.43 13.11
CA THR A 509 25.45 -15.01 11.76
C THR A 509 24.12 -15.57 11.26
N ARG A 510 23.38 -16.30 12.11
CA ARG A 510 22.06 -16.86 11.79
C ARG A 510 20.98 -15.79 11.65
N THR A 511 21.01 -14.73 12.47
CA THR A 511 20.10 -13.57 12.36
C THR A 511 20.29 -12.90 11.00
N LEU A 512 21.52 -12.55 10.63
CA LEU A 512 21.81 -11.86 9.37
C LEU A 512 21.59 -12.74 8.13
N GLN A 513 21.83 -14.05 8.22
CA GLN A 513 21.44 -14.99 7.16
C GLN A 513 19.92 -15.10 7.00
N THR A 514 19.16 -15.06 8.10
CA THR A 514 17.69 -15.07 8.08
C THR A 514 17.15 -13.76 7.49
N ALA A 515 17.68 -12.61 7.91
CA ALA A 515 17.33 -11.29 7.36
C ALA A 515 17.74 -11.13 5.89
N ALA A 516 18.86 -11.72 5.46
CA ALA A 516 19.24 -11.74 4.04
C ALA A 516 18.30 -12.61 3.19
N ALA A 517 17.71 -13.67 3.77
CA ALA A 517 16.75 -14.54 3.09
C ALA A 517 15.41 -13.84 2.80
N ASP A 518 15.06 -12.77 3.51
CA ASP A 518 13.93 -11.89 3.16
C ASP A 518 14.13 -11.11 1.84
N GLN A 519 15.37 -11.05 1.33
CA GLN A 519 15.76 -10.35 0.10
C GLN A 519 15.35 -8.87 0.06
N ALA A 520 15.27 -8.24 1.24
CA ALA A 520 14.88 -6.84 1.42
C ALA A 520 15.70 -5.88 0.54
N ASP A 521 15.07 -4.76 0.14
CA ASP A 521 15.70 -3.78 -0.75
C ASP A 521 16.93 -3.12 -0.11
N PHE A 522 16.94 -2.96 1.21
CA PHE A 522 18.06 -2.47 2.02
C PHE A 522 17.95 -2.90 3.49
N HIS A 523 19.05 -2.75 4.22
CA HIS A 523 19.18 -3.04 5.65
C HIS A 523 19.65 -1.78 6.40
N ILE A 524 19.08 -1.51 7.57
CA ILE A 524 19.44 -0.38 8.43
C ILE A 524 19.94 -0.92 9.76
N THR A 525 21.07 -0.41 10.25
CA THR A 525 21.51 -0.61 11.63
C THR A 525 21.36 0.71 12.40
N LEU A 526 20.89 0.64 13.65
CA LEU A 526 20.59 1.81 14.47
C LEU A 526 21.74 2.26 15.39
N GLY A 527 22.95 1.72 15.21
CA GLY A 527 24.12 2.04 16.05
C GLY A 527 24.28 1.10 17.23
N ASP A 528 25.33 1.34 18.02
CA ASP A 528 25.88 0.42 19.01
C ASP A 528 26.28 -0.95 18.37
N ASP A 529 26.76 -0.88 17.12
CA ASP A 529 27.32 -2.01 16.36
C ASP A 529 28.87 -2.03 16.42
N PHE A 530 29.50 -0.91 16.78
CA PHE A 530 30.95 -0.70 16.69
C PHE A 530 31.51 -0.11 18.00
N SER A 531 31.46 -0.85 19.12
CA SER A 531 31.71 -0.29 20.46
C SER A 531 33.18 0.10 20.72
N VAL A 532 33.53 1.32 20.34
CA VAL A 532 34.84 1.97 20.52
C VAL A 532 35.06 2.40 21.97
N ASP A 533 34.00 2.65 22.71
CA ASP A 533 34.04 3.00 24.14
C ASP A 533 34.74 1.95 25.02
N THR A 534 34.66 0.67 24.61
CA THR A 534 35.26 -0.48 25.31
C THR A 534 36.79 -0.56 25.19
N LEU A 535 37.43 0.36 24.46
CA LEU A 535 38.89 0.47 24.37
C LEU A 535 39.42 1.31 25.54
N ASP A 536 40.63 1.02 26.03
CA ASP A 536 41.26 1.83 27.07
C ASP A 536 41.59 3.25 26.56
N PRO A 537 40.97 4.32 27.11
CA PRO A 537 41.22 5.70 26.66
C PRO A 537 42.65 6.18 26.87
N ALA A 538 43.45 5.53 27.74
CA ALA A 538 44.84 5.88 28.00
C ALA A 538 45.82 5.29 26.96
N THR A 539 45.43 4.21 26.26
CA THR A 539 46.29 3.52 25.28
C THR A 539 45.68 3.38 23.88
N VAL A 540 44.45 3.87 23.66
CA VAL A 540 43.71 3.76 22.39
C VAL A 540 44.50 4.31 21.19
N THR A 541 44.57 3.49 20.14
CA THR A 541 45.17 3.83 18.85
C THR A 541 44.13 3.84 17.73
N LYS A 542 44.42 4.58 16.65
CA LYS A 542 43.65 4.54 15.40
C LYS A 542 43.45 3.12 14.85
N ALA A 543 44.40 2.20 15.09
CA ALA A 543 44.31 0.82 14.66
C ALA A 543 43.20 0.05 15.40
N GLN A 544 43.11 0.17 16.74
CA GLN A 544 42.07 -0.47 17.55
C GLN A 544 40.67 0.12 17.26
N VAL A 545 40.58 1.42 16.97
CA VAL A 545 39.31 2.02 16.51
C VAL A 545 38.90 1.44 15.16
N VAL A 546 39.83 1.33 14.20
CA VAL A 546 39.57 0.67 12.91
C VAL A 546 39.18 -0.80 13.07
N GLU A 547 39.76 -1.51 14.04
CA GLU A 547 39.43 -2.91 14.36
C GLU A 547 37.95 -3.10 14.72
N ARG A 548 37.34 -2.18 15.50
CA ARG A 548 35.90 -2.23 15.79
C ARG A 548 35.04 -2.19 14.52
N TYR A 549 35.42 -1.40 13.52
CA TYR A 549 34.72 -1.33 12.23
C TYR A 549 34.98 -2.54 11.32
N THR A 550 36.16 -3.17 11.40
CA THR A 550 36.46 -4.39 10.62
C THR A 550 35.87 -5.67 11.23
N LEU A 551 35.70 -5.75 12.55
CA LEU A 551 35.05 -6.89 13.23
C LEU A 551 33.62 -7.15 12.74
N GLN A 552 32.89 -6.10 12.34
CA GLN A 552 31.55 -6.21 11.75
C GLN A 552 31.54 -6.61 10.26
N ARG A 553 32.65 -6.45 9.51
CA ARG A 553 32.68 -6.67 8.05
C ARG A 553 32.33 -8.12 7.62
N PRO A 554 32.72 -9.19 8.35
CA PRO A 554 32.25 -10.54 8.05
C PRO A 554 30.74 -10.70 8.21
N TYR A 555 30.16 -10.11 9.27
CA TYR A 555 28.74 -10.22 9.61
C TYR A 555 27.88 -9.38 8.67
N LEU A 556 28.11 -8.06 8.60
CA LEU A 556 27.38 -7.17 7.69
C LEU A 556 27.65 -7.50 6.21
N GLY A 557 28.72 -8.24 5.89
CA GLY A 557 28.95 -8.86 4.58
C GLY A 557 28.07 -10.07 4.25
N LEU A 558 27.28 -10.59 5.19
CA LEU A 558 26.25 -11.63 4.95
C LEU A 558 25.03 -11.03 4.26
N ILE A 559 24.48 -9.94 4.81
CA ILE A 559 23.31 -9.24 4.30
C ILE A 559 23.68 -8.12 3.30
N GLY A 560 24.75 -7.38 3.57
CA GLY A 560 25.20 -6.23 2.78
C GLY A 560 25.63 -6.56 1.36
N ARG A 561 25.89 -7.84 1.04
CA ARG A 561 26.08 -8.29 -0.34
C ARG A 561 24.81 -8.17 -1.18
N SER A 562 23.61 -8.08 -0.57
CA SER A 562 22.35 -8.03 -1.32
C SER A 562 21.26 -7.08 -0.83
N SER A 563 21.41 -6.53 0.37
CA SER A 563 20.60 -5.42 0.88
C SER A 563 21.58 -4.32 1.32
N PRO A 564 21.71 -3.20 0.59
CA PRO A 564 22.66 -2.14 0.93
C PRO A 564 22.49 -1.64 2.37
N VAL A 565 23.61 -1.37 3.04
CA VAL A 565 23.65 -1.12 4.49
C VAL A 565 23.69 0.37 4.80
N PHE A 566 22.67 0.84 5.50
CA PHE A 566 22.59 2.18 6.08
C PHE A 566 22.91 2.12 7.57
N LEU A 567 23.73 3.03 8.06
CA LEU A 567 24.17 3.12 9.47
C LEU A 567 23.69 4.41 10.11
N VAL A 568 23.03 4.31 11.26
CA VAL A 568 22.85 5.41 12.22
C VAL A 568 23.99 5.35 13.25
N ASN A 569 24.41 6.49 13.79
CA ASN A 569 25.36 6.50 14.91
C ASN A 569 24.63 6.17 16.22
N GLY A 570 25.22 5.34 17.07
CA GLY A 570 24.91 5.17 18.48
C GLY A 570 25.95 5.84 19.39
N ASN A 571 25.85 5.59 20.69
CA ASN A 571 26.76 6.15 21.69
C ASN A 571 28.04 5.32 21.86
N HIS A 572 28.01 4.02 21.57
CA HIS A 572 29.17 3.14 21.66
C HIS A 572 30.14 3.32 20.47
N GLU A 573 29.68 3.84 19.32
CA GLU A 573 30.57 4.24 18.19
C GLU A 573 31.59 5.34 18.57
N GLN A 574 31.33 6.14 19.60
CA GLN A 574 32.13 7.30 20.01
C GLN A 574 32.47 8.31 18.89
N SER A 575 31.64 8.35 17.85
CA SER A 575 31.68 9.35 16.77
C SER A 575 31.01 10.67 17.20
N ALA A 576 31.40 11.18 18.38
CA ALA A 576 30.69 12.24 19.11
C ALA A 576 31.46 13.57 19.17
N GLY A 577 30.74 14.69 19.22
CA GLY A 577 31.31 16.03 19.15
C GLY A 577 32.23 16.39 20.32
N TYR A 578 31.92 15.88 21.52
CA TYR A 578 32.70 16.12 22.74
C TYR A 578 34.14 15.57 22.71
N LEU A 579 34.46 14.68 21.77
CA LEU A 579 35.80 14.11 21.57
C LEU A 579 36.60 14.84 20.47
N LEU A 580 36.00 15.78 19.74
CA LEU A 580 36.66 16.55 18.69
C LEU A 580 37.59 17.61 19.30
N ASN A 581 38.89 17.35 19.32
CA ASN A 581 39.90 18.23 19.90
C ASN A 581 40.62 19.16 18.90
N GLY A 582 40.12 19.27 17.66
CA GLY A 582 40.74 20.08 16.60
C GLY A 582 42.00 19.48 15.98
N THR A 583 42.30 18.20 16.20
CA THR A 583 43.44 17.48 15.58
C THR A 583 42.98 16.23 14.82
N GLU A 584 43.84 15.66 13.98
CA GLU A 584 43.61 14.36 13.33
C GLU A 584 43.70 13.15 14.29
N ASN A 585 44.21 13.36 15.51
CA ASN A 585 44.54 12.30 16.47
C ASN A 585 43.60 12.35 17.68
N ASN A 586 42.33 12.01 17.43
CA ASN A 586 41.33 11.74 18.45
C ASN A 586 40.35 10.64 17.98
N VAL A 587 39.65 10.03 18.95
CA VAL A 587 38.75 8.90 18.70
C VAL A 587 37.59 9.24 17.76
N ALA A 588 36.93 10.40 17.88
CA ALA A 588 35.80 10.72 17.01
C ALA A 588 36.23 10.90 15.54
N VAL A 589 37.39 11.50 15.29
CA VAL A 589 37.98 11.56 13.94
C VAL A 589 38.34 10.17 13.42
N TRP A 590 38.88 9.29 14.25
CA TRP A 590 39.21 7.92 13.84
C TRP A 590 37.96 7.07 13.57
N ALA A 591 36.94 7.15 14.43
CA ALA A 591 35.68 6.43 14.31
C ALA A 591 34.86 6.90 13.11
N GLN A 592 34.67 8.21 12.94
CA GLN A 592 33.90 8.76 11.82
C GLN A 592 34.56 8.45 10.46
N ASN A 593 35.90 8.49 10.39
CA ASN A 593 36.63 8.06 9.19
C ASN A 593 36.54 6.55 8.95
N ALA A 594 36.63 5.73 10.00
CA ALA A 594 36.48 4.28 9.87
C ALA A 594 35.06 3.91 9.39
N ARG A 595 34.01 4.51 9.98
CA ARG A 595 32.62 4.38 9.50
C ARG A 595 32.52 4.68 8.00
N ASN A 596 33.04 5.83 7.57
CA ASN A 596 32.91 6.29 6.17
C ASN A 596 33.81 5.53 5.18
N MET A 597 34.89 4.89 5.64
CA MET A 597 35.80 4.08 4.82
C MET A 597 35.32 2.62 4.68
N TYR A 598 34.86 2.02 5.77
CA TYR A 598 34.44 0.62 5.81
C TYR A 598 32.96 0.41 5.46
N TYR A 599 32.13 1.46 5.42
CA TYR A 599 30.72 1.36 5.06
C TYR A 599 30.28 2.58 4.25
N THR A 600 29.90 2.38 2.99
CA THR A 600 29.53 3.48 2.09
C THR A 600 28.18 4.09 2.48
N GLN A 601 28.23 5.13 3.30
CA GLN A 601 27.06 5.88 3.72
C GLN A 601 26.70 7.02 2.74
N PRO A 602 25.43 7.44 2.67
CA PRO A 602 25.00 8.53 1.80
C PRO A 602 25.70 9.87 2.03
N ALA A 603 25.95 10.59 0.94
CA ALA A 603 26.40 11.99 0.96
C ALA A 603 25.39 12.85 0.16
N PRO A 604 25.19 14.13 0.52
CA PRO A 604 24.23 15.00 -0.17
C PRO A 604 24.52 15.12 -1.68
N ASN A 605 23.51 14.82 -2.50
CA ASN A 605 23.56 14.89 -3.96
C ASN A 605 22.13 15.07 -4.53
N ASN A 606 21.89 14.73 -5.81
CA ASN A 606 20.58 14.89 -6.45
C ASN A 606 19.50 13.90 -5.95
N PHE A 607 19.88 12.84 -5.24
CA PHE A 607 18.99 11.79 -4.72
C PHE A 607 18.92 11.80 -3.18
N TYR A 608 20.07 12.00 -2.53
CA TYR A 608 20.22 12.06 -1.08
C TYR A 608 20.30 13.50 -0.57
N SER A 609 19.60 13.81 0.51
CA SER A 609 19.86 15.02 1.30
C SER A 609 20.51 14.65 2.64
N GLY A 610 21.11 15.60 3.36
CA GLY A 610 21.80 15.33 4.62
C GLY A 610 22.83 16.38 5.00
N ASN A 611 23.79 16.01 5.86
CA ASN A 611 24.81 16.91 6.36
C ASN A 611 25.76 17.41 5.25
N THR A 612 25.67 18.71 4.93
CA THR A 612 26.52 19.39 3.95
C THR A 612 27.80 19.98 4.56
N GLN A 613 27.95 20.00 5.89
CA GLN A 613 29.10 20.58 6.57
C GLN A 613 30.34 19.69 6.41
N PHE A 614 31.51 20.33 6.34
CA PHE A 614 32.81 19.67 6.35
C PHE A 614 33.45 19.84 7.72
N LEU A 615 33.84 18.74 8.37
CA LEU A 615 34.63 18.77 9.60
C LEU A 615 36.13 18.57 9.30
N PRO A 616 37.04 19.24 10.03
CA PRO A 616 38.48 19.01 9.92
C PRO A 616 38.83 17.52 10.07
N PHE A 617 39.77 17.04 9.24
CA PHE A 617 40.27 15.66 9.23
C PHE A 617 39.24 14.55 8.94
N ILE A 618 37.97 14.89 8.66
CA ILE A 618 36.87 13.97 8.32
C ILE A 618 36.30 14.26 6.93
N GLY A 619 36.20 15.53 6.54
CA GLY A 619 35.40 15.94 5.38
C GLY A 619 33.90 15.93 5.74
N GLN A 620 33.05 15.46 4.83
CA GLN A 620 31.61 15.30 5.11
C GLN A 620 31.37 14.13 6.07
N PRO A 621 30.73 14.32 7.24
CA PRO A 621 30.56 13.24 8.22
C PRO A 621 29.61 12.13 7.78
N ARG A 622 28.61 12.41 6.92
CA ARG A 622 27.58 11.44 6.49
C ARG A 622 26.81 10.82 7.67
N ASN A 623 26.62 11.60 8.74
CA ASN A 623 26.03 11.16 10.01
C ASN A 623 24.50 11.23 10.00
N TYR A 624 23.92 12.31 9.45
CA TYR A 624 22.47 12.45 9.19
C TYR A 624 22.19 12.63 7.70
N TYR A 625 21.14 11.97 7.21
CA TYR A 625 20.79 11.91 5.78
C TYR A 625 19.34 11.44 5.55
N SER A 626 18.79 11.73 4.37
CA SER A 626 17.45 11.33 3.96
C SER A 626 17.37 10.94 2.49
N TRP A 627 16.42 10.07 2.17
CA TRP A 627 16.10 9.66 0.79
C TRP A 627 14.63 9.29 0.67
N THR A 628 14.16 9.11 -0.56
CA THR A 628 12.85 8.52 -0.85
C THR A 628 13.00 7.15 -1.51
N TRP A 629 12.04 6.27 -1.22
CA TRP A 629 11.99 4.93 -1.78
C TRP A 629 10.52 4.51 -1.86
N GLY A 630 10.00 4.35 -3.08
CA GLY A 630 8.58 4.10 -3.32
C GLY A 630 7.67 5.18 -2.73
N ASP A 631 6.62 4.75 -2.01
CA ASP A 631 5.67 5.64 -1.31
C ASP A 631 6.25 6.37 -0.07
N ALA A 632 7.52 6.14 0.31
CA ALA A 632 8.07 6.52 1.62
C ALA A 632 9.31 7.43 1.59
N LEU A 633 9.42 8.26 2.64
CA LEU A 633 10.63 9.02 3.03
C LEU A 633 11.34 8.29 4.17
N PHE A 634 12.66 8.26 4.12
CA PHE A 634 13.55 7.75 5.16
C PHE A 634 14.47 8.87 5.65
N VAL A 635 14.63 9.02 6.97
CA VAL A 635 15.44 10.09 7.59
C VAL A 635 16.25 9.53 8.77
N ALA A 636 17.57 9.47 8.63
CA ALA A 636 18.48 9.16 9.73
C ALA A 636 18.95 10.47 10.41
N ILE A 637 18.92 10.52 11.74
CA ILE A 637 19.38 11.66 12.56
C ILE A 637 20.40 11.21 13.62
N ASP A 638 21.31 12.11 13.98
CA ASP A 638 22.45 11.86 14.88
C ASP A 638 22.54 12.92 15.98
N PRO A 639 22.31 12.58 17.26
CA PRO A 639 22.46 13.50 18.39
C PRO A 639 23.90 13.62 18.92
N TYR A 640 24.85 12.77 18.48
CA TYR A 640 26.16 12.65 19.14
C TYR A 640 27.21 13.57 18.56
N LEU A 641 27.40 13.60 17.23
CA LEU A 641 28.37 14.49 16.58
C LEU A 641 28.10 15.99 16.82
N PRO A 642 26.84 16.49 16.82
CA PRO A 642 26.54 17.88 17.23
C PRO A 642 26.70 18.18 18.73
N SER A 643 26.76 17.17 19.61
CA SER A 643 26.81 17.37 21.07
C SER A 643 28.23 17.50 21.60
N THR A 644 28.49 18.57 22.37
CA THR A 644 29.82 18.92 22.91
C THR A 644 30.09 18.36 24.32
N VAL A 645 29.22 17.50 24.84
CA VAL A 645 29.38 16.78 26.13
C VAL A 645 29.00 15.29 25.96
N PRO A 646 29.51 14.38 26.82
CA PRO A 646 29.06 12.99 26.83
C PRO A 646 27.60 12.88 27.33
N LEU A 647 26.81 12.06 26.64
CA LEU A 647 25.34 12.00 26.77
C LEU A 647 24.79 10.72 27.43
N ALA A 648 25.40 9.58 27.12
CA ALA A 648 24.99 8.26 27.59
C ALA A 648 26.22 7.44 28.04
N THR A 649 27.18 7.25 27.14
CA THR A 649 28.45 6.56 27.42
C THR A 649 29.60 7.58 27.53
N ILE A 650 30.48 7.42 28.53
CA ILE A 650 31.72 8.20 28.67
C ILE A 650 32.87 7.51 27.94
N PHE A 651 33.70 8.29 27.25
CA PHE A 651 35.04 7.88 26.85
C PHE A 651 36.09 8.85 27.40
N GLY A 652 37.15 8.31 28.02
CA GLY A 652 38.14 9.09 28.76
C GLY A 652 37.62 9.61 30.11
N ASN A 653 38.20 10.71 30.59
CA ASN A 653 37.98 11.22 31.95
C ASN A 653 36.88 12.30 32.06
N THR A 654 36.10 12.52 30.99
CA THR A 654 35.06 13.56 30.97
C THR A 654 33.80 13.05 31.70
N PRO A 655 33.33 13.73 32.76
CA PRO A 655 32.14 13.28 33.49
C PRO A 655 30.87 13.38 32.62
N LEU A 656 29.95 12.43 32.80
CA LEU A 656 28.63 12.43 32.15
C LEU A 656 27.86 13.72 32.49
N ASN A 657 27.26 14.36 31.49
CA ASN A 657 26.42 15.53 31.75
C ASN A 657 25.00 15.09 32.15
N THR A 658 24.48 15.65 33.25
CA THR A 658 23.14 15.34 33.78
C THR A 658 22.05 16.33 33.37
N ASP A 659 22.38 17.47 32.73
CA ASP A 659 21.37 18.32 32.09
C ASP A 659 20.92 17.70 30.77
N ILE A 660 19.67 17.23 30.72
CA ILE A 660 19.03 16.66 29.52
C ILE A 660 18.98 17.65 28.34
N TRP A 661 19.12 18.96 28.58
CA TRP A 661 19.22 19.97 27.52
C TRP A 661 20.62 20.14 26.93
N ALA A 662 21.63 19.49 27.50
CA ALA A 662 22.99 19.49 26.97
C ALA A 662 23.20 18.49 25.83
N VAL A 663 22.28 17.52 25.66
CA VAL A 663 22.12 16.84 24.37
C VAL A 663 21.65 17.88 23.35
N THR A 664 22.25 17.89 22.16
CA THR A 664 21.67 18.59 21.03
C THR A 664 21.84 17.88 19.69
N HIS A 665 20.79 17.89 18.87
CA HIS A 665 20.90 17.59 17.44
C HIS A 665 21.55 18.75 16.65
N GLY A 666 21.61 19.96 17.23
CA GLY A 666 22.17 21.15 16.63
C GLY A 666 21.26 21.80 15.57
N ASP A 667 21.27 23.14 15.54
CA ASP A 667 20.39 23.94 14.66
C ASP A 667 20.47 23.55 13.18
N ALA A 668 21.67 23.25 12.66
CA ALA A 668 21.85 22.87 11.26
C ALA A 668 21.07 21.59 10.89
N GLN A 669 21.07 20.59 11.78
CA GLN A 669 20.32 19.36 11.59
C GLN A 669 18.83 19.56 11.86
N TYR A 670 18.43 20.32 12.88
CA TYR A 670 17.02 20.60 13.14
C TYR A 670 16.35 21.32 11.96
N GLN A 671 16.98 22.38 11.41
CA GLN A 671 16.39 23.12 10.28
C GLN A 671 16.34 22.24 9.01
N TRP A 672 17.35 21.38 8.80
CA TRP A 672 17.34 20.38 7.73
C TRP A 672 16.21 19.34 7.92
N LEU A 673 16.05 18.79 9.12
CA LEU A 673 15.01 17.81 9.47
C LEU A 673 13.62 18.42 9.27
N LYS A 674 13.41 19.65 9.76
CA LYS A 674 12.18 20.43 9.57
C LYS A 674 11.87 20.59 8.08
N ALA A 675 12.81 21.10 7.29
CA ALA A 675 12.63 21.27 5.85
C ALA A 675 12.33 19.94 5.14
N THR A 676 13.04 18.87 5.50
CA THR A 676 12.88 17.52 4.95
C THR A 676 11.50 16.94 5.23
N LEU A 677 11.00 17.09 6.47
CA LEU A 677 9.70 16.59 6.88
C LEU A 677 8.54 17.42 6.29
N GLU A 678 8.65 18.75 6.24
CA GLU A 678 7.62 19.67 5.73
C GLU A 678 7.47 19.64 4.21
N GLN A 679 8.58 19.54 3.47
CA GLN A 679 8.56 19.51 2.01
C GLN A 679 8.19 18.13 1.45
N SER A 680 8.37 17.07 2.24
CA SER A 680 8.09 15.70 1.81
C SER A 680 6.59 15.41 1.67
N LYS A 681 6.22 15.09 0.43
CA LYS A 681 4.91 14.58 0.02
C LYS A 681 4.80 13.06 0.09
N ALA A 682 5.81 12.37 0.65
CA ALA A 682 5.77 10.93 0.82
C ALA A 682 4.61 10.52 1.73
N LYS A 683 3.94 9.42 1.37
CA LYS A 683 2.76 8.89 2.05
C LYS A 683 3.10 8.27 3.40
N TYR A 684 4.31 7.73 3.50
CA TYR A 684 4.91 7.29 4.75
C TYR A 684 6.20 8.07 5.00
N LYS A 685 6.53 8.30 6.27
CA LYS A 685 7.78 8.93 6.68
C LYS A 685 8.33 8.15 7.87
N PHE A 686 9.57 7.68 7.76
CA PHE A 686 10.26 6.93 8.80
C PHE A 686 11.46 7.73 9.29
N VAL A 687 11.58 7.88 10.60
CA VAL A 687 12.70 8.58 11.26
C VAL A 687 13.47 7.57 12.09
N PHE A 688 14.80 7.63 12.03
CA PHE A 688 15.71 6.69 12.66
C PHE A 688 16.74 7.47 13.49
N ALA A 689 16.85 7.16 14.78
CA ALA A 689 17.92 7.61 15.66
C ALA A 689 18.29 6.43 16.57
N HIS A 690 19.49 6.39 17.15
CA HIS A 690 19.79 5.34 18.13
C HIS A 690 18.94 5.47 19.40
N HIS A 691 18.75 6.72 19.86
CA HIS A 691 18.13 7.10 21.12
C HIS A 691 16.98 8.10 20.87
N VAL A 692 15.94 8.08 21.72
CA VAL A 692 15.16 9.31 21.98
C VAL A 692 16.07 10.32 22.69
N MET A 693 16.15 11.56 22.22
CA MET A 693 17.03 12.61 22.78
C MET A 693 18.53 12.25 22.92
N GLY A 694 19.09 11.25 22.23
CA GLY A 694 20.51 10.88 22.40
C GLY A 694 20.94 10.38 23.80
N ALA A 695 19.99 10.20 24.74
CA ALA A 695 20.26 9.79 26.12
C ALA A 695 18.97 9.35 26.85
N ASN A 696 19.13 8.56 27.92
CA ASN A 696 18.06 7.94 28.73
C ASN A 696 17.33 6.79 28.00
N ARG A 697 16.68 5.92 28.77
CA ARG A 697 16.05 4.67 28.31
C ARG A 697 14.54 4.80 28.21
N GLY A 698 13.91 4.06 27.29
CA GLY A 698 12.45 4.09 27.08
C GLY A 698 12.03 4.83 25.80
N GLY A 699 10.71 4.85 25.54
CA GLY A 699 10.13 5.43 24.32
C GLY A 699 9.26 6.64 24.63
N VAL A 700 7.94 6.45 24.60
CA VAL A 700 6.96 7.52 24.87
C VAL A 700 7.07 8.09 26.29
N GLU A 701 7.62 7.31 27.22
CA GLU A 701 7.89 7.70 28.61
C GLU A 701 8.89 8.87 28.72
N VAL A 702 9.78 9.04 27.74
CA VAL A 702 10.80 10.11 27.71
C VAL A 702 10.63 11.09 26.55
N ALA A 703 9.73 10.79 25.60
CA ALA A 703 9.48 11.60 24.40
C ALA A 703 8.91 13.02 24.67
N ASN A 704 8.45 13.31 25.89
CA ASN A 704 8.02 14.67 26.26
C ASN A 704 9.19 15.58 26.70
N LEU A 705 10.40 15.05 26.91
CA LEU A 705 11.51 15.78 27.54
C LEU A 705 12.39 16.57 26.54
N ALA A 706 13.15 17.53 27.07
CA ALA A 706 14.22 18.30 26.42
C ALA A 706 13.91 18.76 24.97
N GLU A 707 14.83 18.57 24.03
CA GLU A 707 14.64 18.90 22.61
C GLU A 707 13.49 18.14 21.93
N TRP A 708 13.09 17.00 22.51
CA TRP A 708 12.18 16.06 21.85
C TRP A 708 10.72 16.42 22.09
N GLY A 709 10.35 16.82 23.30
CA GLY A 709 8.99 17.26 23.62
C GLY A 709 8.87 18.61 24.35
N GLY A 710 9.99 19.20 24.76
CA GLY A 710 10.05 20.56 25.29
C GLY A 710 10.07 20.74 26.81
N TYR A 711 9.90 19.66 27.58
CA TYR A 711 9.73 19.73 29.03
C TYR A 711 10.97 19.29 29.82
N ASN A 712 11.15 19.83 31.03
CA ASN A 712 12.10 19.30 32.01
C ASN A 712 11.49 18.15 32.83
N LYS A 713 12.30 17.47 33.65
CA LYS A 713 11.86 16.33 34.49
C LYS A 713 10.79 16.69 35.54
N ASN A 714 10.54 17.97 35.78
CA ASN A 714 9.50 18.49 36.68
C ASN A 714 8.22 18.93 35.94
N GLY A 715 8.11 18.70 34.63
CA GLY A 715 6.95 19.08 33.82
C GLY A 715 6.87 20.57 33.46
N VAL A 716 7.95 21.33 33.61
CA VAL A 716 8.03 22.73 33.15
C VAL A 716 8.45 22.74 31.67
N ASN A 717 7.73 23.47 30.82
CA ASN A 717 8.14 23.68 29.43
C ASN A 717 9.24 24.74 29.39
N GLU A 718 10.44 24.36 28.94
CA GLU A 718 11.60 25.24 28.83
C GLU A 718 12.03 25.44 27.36
N PHE A 719 11.29 24.89 26.39
CA PHE A 719 11.73 24.77 25.00
C PHE A 719 12.09 26.10 24.35
N ALA A 720 11.22 27.10 24.46
CA ALA A 720 11.45 28.42 23.87
C ALA A 720 12.65 29.17 24.50
N GLN A 721 13.03 28.83 25.73
CA GLN A 721 14.22 29.36 26.40
C GLN A 721 15.49 28.60 25.99
N LYS A 722 15.41 27.27 25.89
CA LYS A 722 16.55 26.38 25.66
C LYS A 722 16.88 26.21 24.16
N ARG A 723 15.91 26.40 23.26
CA ARG A 723 16.01 26.29 21.78
C ARG A 723 15.24 27.42 21.06
N PRO A 724 15.59 28.70 21.26
CA PRO A 724 14.85 29.85 20.75
C PRO A 724 14.81 29.98 19.21
N THR A 725 15.68 29.26 18.50
CA THR A 725 15.74 29.18 17.03
C THR A 725 14.85 28.08 16.44
N TRP A 726 14.29 27.21 17.29
CA TRP A 726 13.49 26.05 16.87
C TRP A 726 12.00 26.36 16.98
N SER A 727 11.20 25.80 16.08
CA SER A 727 9.77 26.10 15.91
C SER A 727 8.87 25.17 16.71
N LEU A 728 9.30 23.91 16.85
CA LEU A 728 8.64 22.82 17.56
C LEU A 728 9.72 21.90 18.14
N PRO A 729 9.49 21.23 19.28
CA PRO A 729 10.30 20.08 19.68
C PRO A 729 10.18 18.94 18.66
N ILE A 730 11.14 18.02 18.63
CA ILE A 730 11.30 17.02 17.55
C ILE A 730 10.06 16.13 17.41
N HIS A 731 9.44 15.68 18.50
CA HIS A 731 8.21 14.90 18.49
C HIS A 731 7.04 15.69 17.89
N GLN A 732 6.78 16.92 18.34
CA GLN A 732 5.70 17.74 17.75
C GLN A 732 5.98 18.09 16.28
N LEU A 733 7.25 18.22 15.87
CA LEU A 733 7.64 18.33 14.47
C LEU A 733 7.32 17.05 13.67
N MET A 734 7.58 15.87 14.24
CA MET A 734 7.21 14.57 13.66
C MET A 734 5.68 14.41 13.53
N VAL A 735 4.93 14.79 14.57
CA VAL A 735 3.44 14.76 14.62
C VAL A 735 2.86 15.69 13.56
N ALA A 736 3.27 16.96 13.53
CA ALA A 736 2.80 17.95 12.56
C ALA A 736 3.01 17.50 11.10
N ASN A 737 4.10 16.78 10.85
CA ASN A 737 4.48 16.28 9.52
C ASN A 737 4.02 14.84 9.23
N LYS A 738 3.26 14.23 10.14
CA LYS A 738 2.65 12.90 10.00
C LYS A 738 3.67 11.76 9.82
N VAL A 739 4.71 11.75 10.66
CA VAL A 739 5.66 10.63 10.72
C VAL A 739 4.94 9.33 11.09
N THR A 740 5.20 8.29 10.31
CA THR A 740 4.52 6.99 10.37
C THR A 740 5.08 6.15 11.51
N ALA A 741 6.40 6.07 11.59
CA ALA A 741 7.12 5.48 12.73
C ALA A 741 8.45 6.17 12.96
N PHE A 742 8.81 6.31 14.24
CA PHE A 742 10.15 6.55 14.72
C PHE A 742 10.74 5.22 15.24
N PHE A 743 11.97 4.90 14.84
CA PHE A 743 12.67 3.68 15.27
C PHE A 743 13.90 4.04 16.11
N GLN A 744 14.12 3.28 17.20
CA GLN A 744 15.25 3.41 18.13
C GLN A 744 15.90 2.05 18.46
N GLY A 745 17.18 2.07 18.82
CA GLY A 745 17.90 0.95 19.41
C GLY A 745 18.01 1.14 20.92
N HIS A 746 19.24 1.06 21.41
CA HIS A 746 19.75 1.32 22.76
C HIS A 746 19.26 0.41 23.89
N ASP A 747 17.99 0.02 23.90
CA ASP A 747 17.36 -0.64 25.05
C ASP A 747 17.40 -2.18 25.00
N HIS A 748 17.94 -2.77 23.92
CA HIS A 748 18.04 -4.22 23.72
C HIS A 748 16.68 -4.91 23.99
N VAL A 749 15.56 -4.36 23.50
CA VAL A 749 14.22 -4.93 23.70
C VAL A 749 13.27 -4.46 22.61
N TRP A 750 12.56 -5.40 21.98
CA TRP A 750 11.59 -5.04 20.95
C TRP A 750 10.33 -4.49 21.63
N VAL A 751 10.02 -3.20 21.43
CA VAL A 751 8.85 -2.55 22.03
C VAL A 751 8.17 -1.62 21.04
N ARG A 752 6.87 -1.79 20.85
CA ARG A 752 6.03 -0.92 20.02
C ARG A 752 5.06 -0.11 20.90
N GLN A 753 5.11 1.20 20.76
CA GLN A 753 4.24 2.17 21.42
C GLN A 753 3.65 3.14 20.39
N GLN A 754 2.71 4.00 20.80
CA GLN A 754 2.17 5.06 19.97
C GLN A 754 1.92 6.33 20.79
N LEU A 755 2.32 7.49 20.24
CA LEU A 755 2.14 8.80 20.85
C LEU A 755 1.77 9.80 19.76
N ASP A 756 0.67 10.53 19.94
CA ASP A 756 0.17 11.58 19.03
C ASP A 756 0.09 11.16 17.54
N GLY A 757 -0.21 9.88 17.31
CA GLY A 757 -0.29 9.26 15.98
C GLY A 757 1.02 8.64 15.46
N VAL A 758 2.18 9.07 15.98
CA VAL A 758 3.49 8.50 15.63
C VAL A 758 3.68 7.15 16.33
N THR A 759 4.06 6.11 15.59
CA THR A 759 4.48 4.83 16.19
C THR A 759 5.91 4.95 16.70
N TYR A 760 6.17 4.59 17.95
CA TYR A 760 7.52 4.47 18.50
C TYR A 760 7.90 2.98 18.49
N GLN A 761 9.06 2.62 17.95
CA GLN A 761 9.50 1.23 17.79
C GLN A 761 10.96 1.05 18.22
N THR A 762 11.16 0.45 19.40
CA THR A 762 12.45 0.00 19.91
C THR A 762 12.80 -1.38 19.35
N LEU A 763 14.09 -1.66 19.16
CA LEU A 763 14.59 -2.92 18.60
C LEU A 763 15.16 -3.87 19.66
N SER A 764 15.09 -5.16 19.37
CA SER A 764 15.85 -6.19 20.09
C SER A 764 17.30 -6.25 19.63
N GLU A 765 18.19 -6.58 20.54
CA GLU A 765 19.56 -6.98 20.22
C GLU A 765 19.53 -8.27 19.35
N PRO A 766 20.22 -8.31 18.20
CA PRO A 766 20.15 -9.41 17.23
C PRO A 766 21.03 -10.62 17.57
N ALA A 767 21.89 -10.51 18.59
CA ALA A 767 22.98 -11.45 18.86
C ALA A 767 22.90 -12.16 20.23
N ASN A 768 21.93 -11.81 21.08
CA ASN A 768 21.86 -12.20 22.49
C ASN A 768 21.41 -13.66 22.71
N PRO A 769 22.30 -14.56 23.17
CA PRO A 769 22.01 -15.98 23.32
C PRO A 769 21.08 -16.29 24.50
N ASN A 770 20.75 -15.31 25.35
CA ASN A 770 19.91 -15.53 26.53
C ASN A 770 18.40 -15.60 26.19
N TYR A 771 18.00 -15.10 25.02
CA TYR A 771 16.62 -15.05 24.51
C TYR A 771 15.55 -14.40 25.42
N ASN A 772 15.98 -13.65 26.43
CA ASN A 772 15.12 -13.07 27.48
C ASN A 772 14.85 -11.57 27.24
N PHE A 773 14.01 -10.98 28.10
CA PHE A 773 13.89 -9.53 28.18
C PHE A 773 15.18 -8.95 28.75
N SER A 774 15.68 -7.86 28.13
CA SER A 774 16.68 -6.98 28.73
C SER A 774 16.17 -6.41 30.06
N GLU A 775 17.07 -6.14 31.00
CA GLU A 775 16.75 -5.43 32.24
C GLU A 775 16.15 -4.03 31.96
N PHE A 776 16.53 -3.41 30.84
CA PHE A 776 16.00 -2.12 30.38
C PHE A 776 14.53 -2.16 29.93
N SER A 777 13.94 -3.36 29.81
CA SER A 777 12.51 -3.53 29.51
C SER A 777 11.57 -2.91 30.55
N SER A 778 12.06 -2.59 31.75
CA SER A 778 11.33 -1.83 32.79
C SER A 778 11.19 -0.33 32.49
N SER A 779 12.03 0.24 31.61
CA SER A 779 11.98 1.67 31.24
C SER A 779 10.77 2.01 30.36
N PHE A 780 10.15 1.00 29.75
CA PHE A 780 8.89 1.10 29.04
C PHE A 780 7.77 0.73 30.02
N LEU A 781 6.76 1.60 30.20
CA LEU A 781 5.62 1.36 31.09
C LEU A 781 4.39 0.89 30.31
N SER A 782 4.41 1.02 28.98
CA SER A 782 3.32 0.67 28.07
C SER A 782 3.84 0.01 26.77
N GLY A 783 2.92 -0.49 25.92
CA GLY A 783 3.22 -0.98 24.57
C GLY A 783 3.32 -2.50 24.42
N ASP A 784 3.36 -2.96 23.16
CA ASP A 784 3.58 -4.37 22.81
C ASP A 784 5.06 -4.70 22.98
N LYS A 785 5.43 -5.55 23.95
CA LYS A 785 6.84 -5.87 24.29
C LYS A 785 7.21 -7.31 23.96
N PHE A 786 8.39 -7.51 23.37
CA PHE A 786 8.97 -8.82 23.08
C PHE A 786 10.45 -8.91 23.46
N PRO A 787 10.93 -10.06 23.97
CA PRO A 787 12.31 -10.24 24.41
C PRO A 787 13.30 -10.34 23.24
N ASN A 788 14.61 -10.33 23.52
CA ASN A 788 15.67 -10.64 22.54
C ASN A 788 15.64 -12.13 22.16
N SER A 789 16.16 -12.61 21.03
CA SER A 789 16.81 -11.91 19.93
C SER A 789 16.09 -12.11 18.59
N GLY A 790 16.33 -11.18 17.68
CA GLY A 790 15.72 -11.16 16.36
C GLY A 790 16.04 -9.87 15.62
N TYR A 791 15.26 -9.57 14.59
CA TYR A 791 15.35 -8.34 13.81
C TYR A 791 13.95 -7.87 13.40
N THR A 792 13.83 -6.60 13.02
CA THR A 792 12.56 -6.05 12.52
C THR A 792 12.54 -6.09 11.00
N ARG A 793 11.45 -6.60 10.42
CA ARG A 793 11.19 -6.57 8.97
C ARG A 793 9.98 -5.68 8.69
N VAL A 794 10.19 -4.65 7.87
CA VAL A 794 9.15 -3.70 7.48
C VAL A 794 8.81 -3.91 6.01
N ASN A 795 7.53 -4.09 5.69
CA ASN A 795 7.00 -4.17 4.34
C ASN A 795 6.13 -2.93 4.08
N VAL A 796 6.44 -2.18 3.03
CA VAL A 796 5.75 -0.94 2.66
C VAL A 796 4.97 -1.17 1.37
N SER A 797 3.71 -0.76 1.34
CA SER A 797 2.80 -0.98 0.22
C SER A 797 1.80 0.18 0.04
N THR A 798 1.08 0.18 -1.07
CA THR A 798 0.01 1.15 -1.30
C THR A 798 -1.17 1.00 -0.32
N SER A 799 -1.36 -0.18 0.28
CA SER A 799 -2.43 -0.47 1.24
C SER A 799 -2.03 -0.27 2.72
N GLY A 800 -0.75 -0.09 3.02
CA GLY A 800 -0.24 0.17 4.38
C GLY A 800 1.22 -0.22 4.58
N VAL A 801 1.70 -0.06 5.82
CA VAL A 801 2.99 -0.57 6.29
C VAL A 801 2.73 -1.75 7.22
N LYS A 802 3.41 -2.88 7.01
CA LYS A 802 3.40 -4.04 7.92
C LYS A 802 4.77 -4.18 8.57
N VAL A 803 4.81 -4.22 9.90
CA VAL A 803 6.03 -4.40 10.68
C VAL A 803 5.95 -5.74 11.39
N ASP A 804 6.94 -6.59 11.13
CA ASP A 804 7.10 -7.91 11.73
C ASP A 804 8.31 -7.93 12.67
N TYR A 805 8.15 -8.51 13.86
CA TYR A 805 9.28 -8.93 14.67
C TYR A 805 9.65 -10.38 14.34
N VAL A 806 10.82 -10.59 13.75
CA VAL A 806 11.31 -11.91 13.31
C VAL A 806 12.35 -12.43 14.31
N ARG A 807 12.09 -13.59 14.90
CA ARG A 807 12.92 -14.21 15.94
C ARG A 807 14.05 -15.06 15.36
N THR A 808 15.22 -15.00 15.99
CA THR A 808 16.34 -15.92 15.74
C THR A 808 16.55 -16.84 16.95
N TYR A 809 16.88 -18.10 16.69
CA TYR A 809 17.30 -19.09 17.69
C TYR A 809 18.41 -19.95 17.10
N LEU A 810 19.41 -20.34 17.89
CA LEU A 810 20.38 -21.36 17.46
C LEU A 810 19.68 -22.72 17.28
N PRO A 811 20.16 -23.61 16.39
CA PRO A 811 19.53 -24.92 16.16
C PRO A 811 19.41 -25.82 17.40
N ALA A 812 20.22 -25.59 18.44
CA ALA A 812 20.14 -26.32 19.72
C ALA A 812 19.05 -25.77 20.66
N ASP A 813 18.54 -24.56 20.42
CA ASP A 813 17.56 -23.85 21.25
C ASP A 813 16.15 -23.84 20.63
N GLU A 814 15.99 -24.42 19.45
CA GLU A 814 14.70 -24.53 18.75
C GLU A 814 13.81 -25.64 19.34
N GLY A 815 12.50 -25.42 19.33
CA GLY A 815 11.51 -26.28 19.98
C GLY A 815 10.11 -25.67 19.95
N VAL A 816 9.22 -26.14 20.84
CA VAL A 816 7.84 -25.64 20.92
C VAL A 816 7.83 -24.15 21.26
N GLY A 817 7.31 -23.32 20.35
CA GLY A 817 7.30 -21.85 20.48
C GLY A 817 8.63 -21.16 20.18
N LYS A 818 9.68 -21.89 19.79
CA LYS A 818 10.99 -21.36 19.39
C LYS A 818 11.39 -21.91 18.03
N THR A 819 11.17 -21.14 16.97
CA THR A 819 11.55 -21.54 15.60
C THR A 819 12.27 -20.39 14.91
N ASN A 820 13.41 -20.67 14.27
CA ASN A 820 14.20 -19.63 13.64
C ASN A 820 13.47 -19.03 12.42
N GLY A 821 13.43 -17.69 12.35
CA GLY A 821 12.69 -16.98 11.30
C GLY A 821 11.18 -16.87 11.55
N SER A 822 10.67 -17.35 12.71
CA SER A 822 9.26 -17.15 13.07
C SER A 822 8.95 -15.69 13.36
N VAL A 823 7.81 -15.21 12.87
CA VAL A 823 7.27 -13.88 13.24
C VAL A 823 6.60 -14.01 14.60
N ALA A 824 7.21 -13.45 15.66
CA ALA A 824 6.64 -13.48 17.01
C ALA A 824 5.55 -12.43 17.20
N PHE A 825 5.63 -11.31 16.48
CA PHE A 825 4.61 -10.28 16.48
C PHE A 825 4.53 -9.58 15.12
N SER A 826 3.34 -9.09 14.78
CA SER A 826 3.09 -8.38 13.54
C SER A 826 2.03 -7.32 13.76
N TYR A 827 2.25 -6.11 13.26
CA TYR A 827 1.24 -5.04 13.26
C TYR A 827 1.25 -4.27 11.94
N THR A 828 0.12 -3.65 11.63
CA THR A 828 -0.03 -2.80 10.44
C THR A 828 -0.27 -1.35 10.85
N ILE A 829 0.46 -0.44 10.21
CA ILE A 829 0.16 0.99 10.21
C ILE A 829 -0.60 1.26 8.91
N ALA A 830 -1.87 1.63 9.02
CA ALA A 830 -2.67 2.04 7.88
C ALA A 830 -2.04 3.27 7.18
N PRO A 831 -2.33 3.51 5.89
CA PRO A 831 -2.00 4.78 5.25
C PRO A 831 -2.49 5.94 6.12
N VAL A 832 -1.60 6.87 6.46
CA VAL A 832 -2.03 8.12 7.10
C VAL A 832 -2.98 8.78 6.11
N SER A 833 -4.25 8.75 6.46
CA SER A 833 -5.29 8.91 5.45
C SER A 833 -5.39 10.37 5.07
N VAL A 834 -4.71 10.74 3.98
CA VAL A 834 -5.08 11.87 3.15
C VAL A 834 -6.44 11.49 2.55
N VAL A 835 -7.51 11.76 3.31
CA VAL A 835 -8.88 11.59 2.85
C VAL A 835 -9.19 12.71 1.87
N SER A 836 -8.69 12.52 0.65
CA SER A 836 -9.25 13.08 -0.59
C SER A 836 -10.58 12.40 -0.97
N GLY A 837 -11.13 11.56 -0.08
CA GLY A 837 -12.51 11.12 -0.13
C GLY A 837 -13.44 12.32 -0.05
N THR A 838 -14.09 12.62 -1.16
CA THR A 838 -15.23 13.53 -1.30
C THR A 838 -16.36 13.02 -0.41
N SER A 839 -16.32 13.43 0.86
CA SER A 839 -17.13 12.86 1.94
C SER A 839 -18.54 13.41 1.89
N SER A 840 -19.32 12.92 0.93
CA SER A 840 -20.68 13.40 0.67
C SER A 840 -21.58 13.22 1.89
N THR A 841 -22.19 14.31 2.33
CA THR A 841 -23.22 14.35 3.37
C THR A 841 -24.62 14.08 2.80
N GLN A 842 -24.72 13.69 1.53
CA GLN A 842 -25.97 13.34 0.86
C GLN A 842 -26.70 12.19 1.59
N GLY A 843 -28.02 12.30 1.69
CA GLY A 843 -28.85 11.43 2.53
C GLY A 843 -28.88 11.84 4.01
N VAL A 844 -27.75 12.21 4.61
CA VAL A 844 -27.65 12.56 6.05
C VAL A 844 -28.35 13.91 6.32
N GLY A 845 -29.39 13.91 7.14
CA GLY A 845 -30.18 15.10 7.48
C GLY A 845 -30.86 15.79 6.29
N CYS A 846 -30.99 15.10 5.15
CA CYS A 846 -31.40 15.69 3.87
C CYS A 846 -32.91 15.78 3.63
N ASN A 847 -33.73 15.32 4.58
CA ASN A 847 -35.20 15.37 4.53
C ASN A 847 -35.79 15.76 5.90
N LEU A 848 -35.05 16.54 6.70
CA LEU A 848 -35.47 16.94 8.04
C LEU A 848 -36.37 18.18 7.98
N SER A 849 -37.66 18.02 8.24
CA SER A 849 -38.63 19.12 8.28
C SER A 849 -39.49 19.10 9.53
N TYR A 850 -39.93 20.28 9.95
CA TYR A 850 -40.74 20.51 11.14
C TYR A 850 -41.62 21.75 10.97
N SER A 851 -42.82 21.72 11.55
CA SER A 851 -43.68 22.88 11.74
C SER A 851 -44.52 22.63 12.99
N GLY A 852 -44.38 23.48 14.01
CA GLY A 852 -45.11 23.30 15.27
C GLY A 852 -44.98 24.48 16.23
N PHE A 853 -46.04 24.72 17.00
CA PHE A 853 -46.10 25.81 17.97
C PHE A 853 -45.25 25.51 19.21
N ASN A 854 -44.31 26.40 19.52
CA ASN A 854 -43.53 26.37 20.75
C ASN A 854 -44.18 27.31 21.79
N SER A 855 -44.91 26.71 22.73
CA SER A 855 -45.65 27.43 23.77
C SER A 855 -44.81 27.82 25.00
N SER A 856 -43.48 27.73 24.94
CA SER A 856 -42.63 28.16 26.06
C SER A 856 -42.63 29.69 26.19
N THR A 857 -42.54 30.17 27.43
CA THR A 857 -42.82 31.57 27.81
C THR A 857 -41.97 32.63 27.09
N ARG A 858 -40.79 32.25 26.59
CA ARG A 858 -39.89 33.15 25.85
C ARG A 858 -40.00 33.06 24.32
N VAL A 859 -40.74 32.08 23.80
CA VAL A 859 -40.85 31.80 22.36
C VAL A 859 -42.24 32.13 21.83
N ASN A 860 -43.27 31.46 22.36
CA ASN A 860 -44.70 31.66 22.03
C ASN A 860 -44.98 31.81 20.51
N ALA A 861 -44.32 30.99 19.68
CA ALA A 861 -44.31 31.12 18.21
C ALA A 861 -44.19 29.75 17.53
N ASN A 862 -44.54 29.67 16.24
CA ASN A 862 -44.29 28.47 15.44
C ASN A 862 -42.79 28.37 15.09
N SER A 863 -42.17 27.24 15.43
CA SER A 863 -40.89 26.83 14.84
C SER A 863 -41.17 26.12 13.52
N ILE A 864 -40.49 26.55 12.46
CA ILE A 864 -40.66 26.03 11.10
C ILE A 864 -39.28 25.88 10.46
N TYR A 865 -38.94 24.68 10.01
CA TYR A 865 -37.71 24.42 9.27
C TYR A 865 -37.83 23.26 8.28
N ASN A 866 -36.99 23.27 7.26
CA ASN A 866 -36.87 22.24 6.23
C ASN A 866 -35.43 22.22 5.69
N TRP A 867 -34.71 21.14 6.00
CA TRP A 867 -33.47 20.75 5.34
C TRP A 867 -33.80 19.86 4.14
N SER A 868 -33.23 20.22 2.99
CA SER A 868 -33.33 19.48 1.73
C SER A 868 -31.95 19.38 1.08
N CYS A 869 -31.80 18.47 0.11
CA CYS A 869 -30.53 18.25 -0.59
C CYS A 869 -30.72 18.04 -2.09
N SER A 870 -29.77 18.55 -2.87
CA SER A 870 -29.52 18.19 -4.27
C SER A 870 -28.17 17.49 -4.41
N ASP A 871 -27.80 17.07 -5.62
CA ASP A 871 -26.52 16.38 -5.91
C ASP A 871 -25.26 17.23 -5.63
N SER A 872 -25.42 18.52 -5.30
CA SER A 872 -24.32 19.44 -5.02
C SER A 872 -24.51 20.30 -3.76
N LYS A 873 -25.75 20.52 -3.30
CA LYS A 873 -26.06 21.47 -2.22
C LYS A 873 -27.00 20.89 -1.17
N ARG A 874 -26.66 21.12 0.10
CA ARG A 874 -27.60 21.10 1.22
C ARG A 874 -28.27 22.47 1.29
N ILE A 875 -29.58 22.50 1.50
CA ILE A 875 -30.40 23.71 1.53
C ILE A 875 -31.25 23.70 2.80
N LEU A 876 -31.01 24.67 3.68
CA LEU A 876 -31.85 24.98 4.83
C LEU A 876 -32.81 26.10 4.44
N SER A 877 -34.11 25.89 4.66
CA SER A 877 -35.09 26.98 4.81
C SER A 877 -35.73 26.87 6.20
N GLY A 878 -35.96 27.99 6.88
CA GLY A 878 -36.59 28.00 8.21
C GLY A 878 -36.80 29.41 8.75
N ASN A 879 -37.22 29.51 10.01
CA ASN A 879 -37.62 30.79 10.61
C ASN A 879 -36.89 31.18 11.90
N ASP A 880 -35.79 30.50 12.26
CA ASP A 880 -34.91 30.83 13.39
C ASP A 880 -35.57 30.68 14.78
N ILE A 881 -36.84 30.27 14.85
CA ILE A 881 -37.53 29.96 16.11
C ILE A 881 -37.11 28.55 16.58
N PRO A 882 -36.59 28.38 17.81
CA PRO A 882 -36.18 27.08 18.33
C PRO A 882 -37.39 26.16 18.54
N ASP A 883 -37.15 24.86 18.40
CA ASP A 883 -38.15 23.80 18.54
C ASP A 883 -38.05 23.04 19.88
N HIS A 884 -37.29 23.59 20.82
CA HIS A 884 -37.20 23.19 22.24
C HIS A 884 -37.71 24.34 23.13
N ALA A 885 -38.05 24.04 24.38
CA ALA A 885 -38.47 25.08 25.32
C ALA A 885 -37.35 26.09 25.58
N VAL A 886 -37.73 27.36 25.78
CA VAL A 886 -36.89 28.43 26.33
C VAL A 886 -37.70 29.17 27.40
N THR A 887 -37.15 29.26 28.60
CA THR A 887 -37.84 29.74 29.81
C THR A 887 -37.06 30.83 30.54
N THR A 888 -35.72 30.83 30.47
CA THR A 888 -34.86 31.81 31.15
C THR A 888 -34.37 32.91 30.18
N GLY A 889 -33.12 33.35 30.25
CA GLY A 889 -32.53 34.40 29.41
C GLY A 889 -33.01 35.84 29.71
N ASN A 890 -32.14 36.82 29.41
CA ASN A 890 -32.42 38.26 29.56
C ASN A 890 -32.42 38.97 28.19
N PHE A 891 -33.48 38.75 27.41
CA PHE A 891 -33.56 39.19 26.02
C PHE A 891 -33.93 40.67 25.90
N ALA A 892 -33.08 41.46 25.23
CA ALA A 892 -33.30 42.90 25.02
C ALA A 892 -34.52 43.21 24.12
N THR A 893 -34.86 42.28 23.23
CA THR A 893 -36.07 42.31 22.38
C THR A 893 -36.73 40.93 22.40
N PRO A 894 -38.07 40.83 22.28
CA PRO A 894 -38.74 39.55 22.09
C PRO A 894 -38.18 38.78 20.88
N MET A 895 -38.15 37.45 20.98
CA MET A 895 -37.83 36.58 19.86
C MET A 895 -38.87 36.76 18.74
N SER A 896 -38.44 36.82 17.48
CA SER A 896 -39.36 36.94 16.35
C SER A 896 -38.87 36.16 15.13
N ALA A 897 -39.82 35.63 14.36
CA ALA A 897 -39.53 34.74 13.25
C ALA A 897 -38.75 35.47 12.14
N GLN A 898 -37.57 34.95 11.82
CA GLN A 898 -36.72 35.45 10.73
C GLN A 898 -37.04 34.71 9.42
N ASN A 899 -36.33 35.04 8.34
CA ASN A 899 -36.37 34.30 7.08
C ASN A 899 -34.98 33.69 6.80
N ILE A 900 -34.79 32.43 7.18
CA ILE A 900 -33.54 31.70 6.97
C ILE A 900 -33.64 30.94 5.64
N ASN A 901 -32.69 31.21 4.74
CA ASN A 901 -32.51 30.46 3.50
C ASN A 901 -31.02 30.39 3.18
N VAL A 902 -30.42 29.20 3.34
CA VAL A 902 -28.96 29.00 3.37
C VAL A 902 -28.60 27.77 2.57
N THR A 903 -27.56 27.87 1.72
CA THR A 903 -27.01 26.72 0.98
C THR A 903 -25.58 26.41 1.42
N MET A 904 -25.30 25.13 1.64
CA MET A 904 -23.98 24.59 2.00
C MET A 904 -23.54 23.55 0.95
N PRO A 905 -22.25 23.34 0.69
CA PRO A 905 -21.79 22.28 -0.20
C PRO A 905 -22.15 20.90 0.40
N ILE A 906 -22.63 19.97 -0.44
CA ILE A 906 -23.04 18.65 0.07
C ILE A 906 -21.87 17.68 0.23
N ALA A 907 -20.81 17.85 -0.56
CA ALA A 907 -19.56 17.10 -0.49
C ALA A 907 -18.43 18.04 0.00
N PRO A 908 -18.34 18.30 1.32
CA PRO A 908 -17.30 19.15 1.88
C PRO A 908 -15.89 18.56 1.65
N VAL A 909 -14.94 19.45 1.37
CA VAL A 909 -13.53 19.11 1.08
C VAL A 909 -12.62 19.87 2.02
N LEU A 910 -11.68 19.20 2.68
CA LEU A 910 -10.73 19.81 3.61
C LEU A 910 -9.84 20.86 2.91
N ALA A 911 -9.68 22.00 3.57
CA ALA A 911 -8.98 23.19 3.12
C ALA A 911 -8.24 23.86 4.30
N THR A 912 -7.58 24.99 4.04
CA THR A 912 -6.96 25.82 5.08
C THR A 912 -8.01 26.50 5.96
N LYS A 913 -7.70 26.67 7.25
CA LYS A 913 -8.62 27.28 8.21
C LYS A 913 -9.01 28.70 7.80
N THR A 914 -10.31 28.97 7.81
CA THR A 914 -10.90 30.25 7.42
C THR A 914 -11.71 30.81 8.60
N PRO A 915 -11.36 31.98 9.15
CA PRO A 915 -12.19 32.68 10.14
C PRO A 915 -13.54 33.07 9.53
N THR A 916 -14.63 32.88 10.26
CA THR A 916 -15.98 33.27 9.80
C THR A 916 -16.88 33.50 11.01
N THR A 917 -17.80 34.46 10.94
CA THR A 917 -18.68 34.84 12.06
C THR A 917 -19.84 33.86 12.22
N ILE A 918 -20.61 33.63 11.15
CA ILE A 918 -21.64 32.59 11.14
C ILE A 918 -20.97 31.26 10.76
N ILE A 919 -20.94 30.35 11.73
CA ILE A 919 -20.15 29.12 11.68
C ILE A 919 -20.96 27.95 11.12
N GLY A 920 -22.26 27.92 11.42
CA GLY A 920 -23.17 26.88 10.97
C GLY A 920 -24.61 27.16 11.39
N TYR A 921 -25.48 26.19 11.12
CA TYR A 921 -26.88 26.22 11.54
C TYR A 921 -27.23 24.90 12.23
N ALA A 922 -27.96 24.99 13.32
CA ALA A 922 -28.51 23.86 14.03
C ALA A 922 -29.64 23.21 13.21
N ASN A 923 -29.92 21.94 13.51
CA ASN A 923 -31.00 21.16 12.91
C ASN A 923 -32.35 21.89 12.93
N ASN A 924 -32.60 22.77 13.92
CA ASN A 924 -33.82 23.56 14.07
C ASN A 924 -33.81 24.97 13.42
N SER A 925 -32.90 25.21 12.46
CA SER A 925 -32.70 26.48 11.72
C SER A 925 -32.10 27.66 12.49
N VAL A 926 -31.93 27.56 13.81
CA VAL A 926 -31.21 28.55 14.63
C VAL A 926 -29.72 28.57 14.27
N LYS A 927 -29.09 29.75 14.18
CA LYS A 927 -27.67 29.88 13.83
C LYS A 927 -26.72 29.53 14.99
N PHE A 928 -25.54 29.02 14.64
CA PHE A 928 -24.36 28.98 15.51
C PHE A 928 -23.50 30.22 15.24
N ASP A 929 -23.48 31.16 16.20
CA ASP A 929 -22.88 32.49 16.08
C ASP A 929 -22.14 32.79 17.40
N PRO A 930 -20.89 32.32 17.55
CA PRO A 930 -20.32 32.04 18.88
C PRO A 930 -19.56 33.19 19.50
N ALA A 931 -19.13 34.17 18.71
CA ALA A 931 -18.57 35.42 19.22
C ALA A 931 -19.70 36.39 19.60
N THR A 932 -19.40 37.43 20.37
CA THR A 932 -20.32 38.58 20.52
C THR A 932 -19.84 39.77 19.69
N ALA A 933 -20.76 40.66 19.32
CA ALA A 933 -20.42 41.97 18.75
C ALA A 933 -20.01 42.99 19.84
N GLY A 934 -19.81 42.55 21.09
CA GLY A 934 -19.46 43.39 22.23
C GLY A 934 -17.96 43.38 22.48
N SER A 935 -17.38 44.54 22.75
CA SER A 935 -15.96 44.66 23.07
C SER A 935 -15.65 45.84 24.00
N CYS A 936 -14.50 45.77 24.67
CA CYS A 936 -14.04 46.77 25.62
C CYS A 936 -12.71 47.42 25.19
N SER A 937 -12.52 48.69 25.56
CA SER A 937 -11.21 49.33 25.49
C SER A 937 -10.26 48.73 26.53
N SER A 938 -8.95 48.88 26.33
CA SER A 938 -7.93 48.56 27.34
C SER A 938 -8.10 49.32 28.67
N THR A 939 -8.85 50.41 28.68
CA THR A 939 -9.11 51.29 29.83
C THR A 939 -10.47 51.05 30.50
N ALA A 940 -11.20 50.00 30.10
CA ALA A 940 -12.53 49.73 30.63
C ALA A 940 -12.53 49.47 32.15
N THR A 941 -13.51 50.06 32.82
CA THR A 941 -13.72 50.02 34.27
C THR A 941 -15.03 49.35 34.67
N SER A 942 -15.98 49.19 33.74
CA SER A 942 -17.21 48.39 33.94
C SER A 942 -17.91 48.12 32.60
N THR A 943 -18.94 47.26 32.64
CA THR A 943 -19.84 46.99 31.51
C THR A 943 -20.99 48.00 31.39
N ALA A 944 -21.05 49.00 32.28
CA ALA A 944 -22.07 50.04 32.28
C ALA A 944 -21.81 51.11 31.20
N ASN A 945 -22.83 51.94 30.91
CA ASN A 945 -22.68 53.10 30.04
C ASN A 945 -21.55 54.02 30.55
N ASN A 946 -20.69 54.48 29.64
CA ASN A 946 -19.44 55.20 29.91
C ASN A 946 -18.32 54.37 30.60
N GLY A 947 -18.52 53.08 30.88
CA GLY A 947 -17.55 52.19 31.52
C GLY A 947 -16.41 51.69 30.63
N GLY A 948 -16.37 52.06 29.35
CA GLY A 948 -15.35 51.66 28.37
C GLY A 948 -15.64 50.37 27.58
N CYS A 949 -16.77 49.71 27.84
CA CYS A 949 -17.29 48.62 27.03
C CYS A 949 -18.44 49.09 26.11
N VAL A 950 -18.52 48.51 24.93
CA VAL A 950 -19.58 48.74 23.93
C VAL A 950 -20.17 47.39 23.56
N MET A 951 -21.44 47.16 23.93
CA MET A 951 -22.07 45.83 23.87
C MET A 951 -22.44 45.35 22.45
N VAL A 952 -22.53 46.26 21.48
CA VAL A 952 -22.86 45.97 20.07
C VAL A 952 -22.05 46.91 19.17
N GLY A 953 -21.29 46.36 18.23
CA GLY A 953 -20.52 47.14 17.24
C GLY A 953 -19.26 47.81 17.79
N GLY A 954 -18.76 47.36 18.95
CA GLY A 954 -17.55 47.92 19.55
C GLY A 954 -16.27 47.54 18.78
N SER A 955 -15.37 48.50 18.60
CA SER A 955 -14.06 48.31 17.94
C SER A 955 -12.89 48.07 18.92
N GLY A 956 -13.17 47.77 20.18
CA GLY A 956 -12.15 47.45 21.19
C GLY A 956 -11.49 46.08 20.93
N PRO A 957 -10.20 45.89 21.27
CA PRO A 957 -9.51 44.63 21.05
C PRO A 957 -9.95 43.49 22.00
N TRP A 958 -10.65 43.82 23.10
CA TRP A 958 -11.11 42.86 24.09
C TRP A 958 -12.56 42.45 23.80
N ILE A 959 -12.73 41.50 22.87
CA ILE A 959 -14.03 40.94 22.49
C ILE A 959 -14.61 40.13 23.66
N LEU A 960 -15.86 40.40 24.04
CA LEU A 960 -16.56 39.73 25.14
C LEU A 960 -17.06 38.34 24.73
N GLU A 961 -16.92 37.35 25.62
CA GLU A 961 -17.57 36.05 25.50
C GLU A 961 -18.94 36.07 26.19
N ALA A 962 -19.99 35.55 25.54
CA ALA A 962 -21.35 35.50 26.10
C ALA A 962 -21.42 34.65 27.40
N ILE A 963 -20.61 33.59 27.46
CA ILE A 963 -20.46 32.68 28.61
C ILE A 963 -19.30 33.15 29.53
N GLY A 964 -18.69 34.31 29.26
CA GLY A 964 -17.60 34.91 30.04
C GLY A 964 -18.05 35.66 31.29
N GLY A 965 -19.34 35.67 31.63
CA GLY A 965 -19.91 36.26 32.85
C GLY A 965 -20.08 37.79 32.86
N ALA A 966 -19.36 38.54 32.01
CA ALA A 966 -19.50 39.99 31.90
C ALA A 966 -20.51 40.45 30.83
N PHE A 967 -21.03 39.55 29.99
CA PHE A 967 -21.94 39.93 28.91
C PHE A 967 -23.36 40.21 29.44
N VAL A 968 -23.81 41.47 29.33
CA VAL A 968 -25.01 41.99 30.04
C VAL A 968 -26.34 41.31 29.68
N PHE A 969 -26.47 40.76 28.47
CA PHE A 969 -27.66 39.98 28.07
C PHE A 969 -27.59 38.51 28.54
N GLY A 970 -26.43 38.05 28.98
CA GLY A 970 -26.16 36.68 29.42
C GLY A 970 -26.44 35.65 28.32
N THR A 971 -26.82 34.45 28.77
CA THR A 971 -27.43 33.40 27.95
C THR A 971 -28.58 32.73 28.71
N ASP A 972 -29.40 31.97 28.01
CA ASP A 972 -30.47 31.11 28.56
C ASP A 972 -29.98 29.69 28.90
N GLU A 973 -30.91 28.80 29.25
CA GLU A 973 -30.63 27.40 29.59
C GLU A 973 -30.07 26.54 28.42
N SER A 974 -29.99 27.08 27.20
CA SER A 974 -29.39 26.45 26.02
C SER A 974 -28.13 27.20 25.53
N ASN A 975 -27.52 28.01 26.38
CA ASN A 975 -26.35 28.84 26.06
C ASN A 975 -26.59 29.80 24.87
N ALA A 976 -27.81 30.32 24.74
CA ALA A 976 -28.26 31.18 23.64
C ALA A 976 -28.84 32.52 24.10
N HIS A 977 -28.97 33.48 23.20
CA HIS A 977 -29.76 34.70 23.46
C HIS A 977 -30.40 35.27 22.17
N VAL A 978 -31.14 36.38 22.31
CA VAL A 978 -31.83 37.06 21.21
C VAL A 978 -31.14 38.39 20.86
N GLN A 979 -30.79 38.59 19.59
CA GLN A 979 -30.22 39.84 19.05
C GLN A 979 -31.32 40.90 18.85
N PRO A 980 -30.99 42.21 18.76
CA PRO A 980 -31.99 43.31 18.67
C PRO A 980 -32.95 43.29 17.47
N ASN A 981 -32.76 42.40 16.49
CA ASN A 981 -33.70 42.13 15.39
C ASN A 981 -34.71 41.00 15.70
N GLY A 982 -34.64 40.41 16.90
CA GLY A 982 -35.44 39.25 17.30
C GLY A 982 -34.83 37.89 16.95
N GLN A 983 -33.63 37.83 16.37
CA GLN A 983 -32.97 36.58 15.99
C GLN A 983 -32.37 35.84 17.20
N TYR A 984 -32.63 34.53 17.33
CA TYR A 984 -32.09 33.64 18.35
C TYR A 984 -30.77 32.98 17.87
N HIS A 985 -29.84 32.67 18.79
CA HIS A 985 -28.55 32.07 18.42
C HIS A 985 -27.81 31.45 19.62
N TYR A 986 -27.15 30.32 19.39
CA TYR A 986 -26.32 29.65 20.41
C TYR A 986 -24.87 30.14 20.39
N HIS A 987 -24.30 30.33 21.59
CA HIS A 987 -22.87 30.56 21.82
C HIS A 987 -22.13 29.33 22.35
N GLY A 988 -22.84 28.38 22.96
CA GLY A 988 -22.26 27.19 23.57
C GLY A 988 -23.11 25.94 23.38
N MET A 989 -23.10 25.04 24.38
CA MET A 989 -23.79 23.76 24.29
C MET A 989 -25.31 23.94 24.15
N PRO A 990 -25.94 23.47 23.06
CA PRO A 990 -27.37 23.64 22.84
C PRO A 990 -28.17 22.59 23.62
N GLU A 991 -28.24 22.73 24.95
CA GLU A 991 -28.85 21.75 25.84
C GLU A 991 -30.32 21.46 25.49
N GLY A 992 -31.08 22.46 25.04
CA GLY A 992 -32.44 22.27 24.54
C GLY A 992 -32.53 21.29 23.35
N ILE A 993 -31.53 21.29 22.45
CA ILE A 993 -31.43 20.30 21.36
C ILE A 993 -31.03 18.93 21.92
N LEU A 994 -30.05 18.86 22.82
CA LEU A 994 -29.59 17.58 23.39
C LEU A 994 -30.69 16.88 24.20
N ASN A 995 -31.42 17.63 25.02
CA ASN A 995 -32.58 17.14 25.76
C ASN A 995 -33.71 16.67 24.83
N LYS A 996 -33.94 17.36 23.71
CA LYS A 996 -34.94 16.95 22.70
C LYS A 996 -34.51 15.71 21.91
N LEU A 997 -33.22 15.55 21.63
CA LEU A 997 -32.66 14.35 20.98
C LEU A 997 -32.62 13.14 21.93
N ASN A 998 -32.53 13.36 23.25
CA ASN A 998 -32.52 12.35 24.30
C ASN A 998 -31.57 11.15 24.04
N LYS A 999 -30.41 11.43 23.44
CA LYS A 999 -29.42 10.43 23.01
C LYS A 999 -28.48 9.94 24.13
N GLY A 1000 -28.62 10.45 25.36
CA GLY A 1000 -27.73 10.13 26.47
C GLY A 1000 -26.26 10.44 26.15
N THR A 1001 -25.38 9.44 26.25
CA THR A 1001 -23.95 9.56 25.92
C THR A 1001 -23.62 9.29 24.45
N ALA A 1002 -24.61 9.07 23.57
CA ALA A 1002 -24.35 8.76 22.16
C ALA A 1002 -24.03 10.02 21.33
N MET A 1003 -23.22 9.83 20.27
CA MET A 1003 -22.89 10.92 19.33
C MET A 1003 -24.15 11.55 18.73
N SER A 1004 -24.24 12.88 18.88
CA SER A 1004 -25.43 13.67 18.56
C SER A 1004 -25.09 14.70 17.49
N LEU A 1005 -25.47 14.42 16.24
CA LEU A 1005 -25.46 15.37 15.13
C LEU A 1005 -26.48 16.48 15.41
N VAL A 1006 -26.00 17.70 15.68
CA VAL A 1006 -26.83 18.86 16.06
C VAL A 1006 -27.00 19.89 14.96
N GLY A 1007 -26.20 19.82 13.88
CA GLY A 1007 -26.34 20.72 12.72
C GLY A 1007 -25.23 20.54 11.69
N PHE A 1008 -25.12 21.52 10.78
CA PHE A 1008 -24.10 21.57 9.73
C PHE A 1008 -23.42 22.93 9.69
N ALA A 1009 -22.11 22.93 9.42
CA ALA A 1009 -21.31 24.14 9.25
C ALA A 1009 -21.51 24.76 7.86
N VAL A 1010 -21.19 26.05 7.72
CA VAL A 1010 -21.33 26.78 6.44
C VAL A 1010 -20.45 26.25 5.31
N ASP A 1011 -19.46 25.41 5.64
CA ASP A 1011 -18.56 24.71 4.73
C ASP A 1011 -19.00 23.27 4.42
N GLY A 1012 -20.19 22.86 4.87
CA GLY A 1012 -20.80 21.55 4.60
C GLY A 1012 -20.45 20.43 5.58
N PHE A 1013 -19.44 20.59 6.45
CA PHE A 1013 -19.10 19.55 7.42
C PHE A 1013 -20.13 19.45 8.57
N PRO A 1014 -20.40 18.25 9.11
CA PRO A 1014 -21.34 18.07 10.21
C PRO A 1014 -20.82 18.63 11.54
N ILE A 1015 -21.75 19.04 12.42
CA ILE A 1015 -21.49 19.53 13.78
C ILE A 1015 -22.12 18.56 14.77
N TYR A 1016 -21.30 17.97 15.64
CA TYR A 1016 -21.72 17.14 16.77
C TYR A 1016 -21.56 17.88 18.09
N ALA A 1017 -22.15 17.37 19.17
CA ALA A 1017 -22.09 18.01 20.49
C ALA A 1017 -21.73 17.01 21.60
N ARG A 1018 -20.88 17.47 22.54
CA ARG A 1018 -20.41 16.81 23.77
C ARG A 1018 -19.64 15.49 23.59
N TYR A 1019 -20.26 14.47 23.01
CA TYR A 1019 -19.79 13.09 23.02
C TYR A 1019 -19.15 12.64 21.71
N GLY A 1020 -18.10 11.81 21.81
CA GLY A 1020 -17.45 11.15 20.67
C GLY A 1020 -16.60 9.95 21.05
N TYR A 1021 -16.31 9.09 20.06
CA TYR A 1021 -15.49 7.89 20.24
C TYR A 1021 -14.10 8.21 20.82
N ILE A 1022 -13.60 7.35 21.73
CA ILE A 1022 -12.28 7.47 22.35
C ILE A 1022 -11.19 7.35 21.30
N ASN A 1023 -11.25 6.33 20.44
CA ASN A 1023 -10.47 6.27 19.22
C ASN A 1023 -11.30 6.87 18.08
N SER A 1024 -10.88 8.00 17.51
CA SER A 1024 -11.67 8.67 16.47
C SER A 1024 -11.83 7.83 15.20
N ASN A 1025 -11.01 6.79 14.98
CA ASN A 1025 -11.06 5.94 13.79
C ASN A 1025 -11.80 4.60 14.00
N ASP A 1026 -12.33 4.33 15.19
CA ASP A 1026 -13.02 3.07 15.52
C ASP A 1026 -14.36 3.30 16.22
N SER A 1027 -15.45 2.91 15.54
CA SER A 1027 -16.83 3.04 16.04
C SER A 1027 -17.22 1.97 17.06
N ASN A 1028 -16.35 0.99 17.31
CA ASN A 1028 -16.50 0.00 18.36
C ASN A 1028 -15.81 0.45 19.67
N SER A 1029 -14.99 1.50 19.62
CA SER A 1029 -14.36 2.07 20.80
C SER A 1029 -15.40 2.76 21.70
N GLY A 1030 -15.12 2.84 23.01
CA GLY A 1030 -16.01 3.51 23.96
C GLY A 1030 -16.22 4.99 23.60
N ILE A 1031 -17.30 5.58 24.11
CA ILE A 1031 -17.60 7.01 23.90
C ILE A 1031 -17.26 7.80 25.17
N LYS A 1032 -16.66 8.97 25.02
CA LYS A 1032 -16.38 9.93 26.11
C LYS A 1032 -16.86 11.33 25.74
N VAL A 1033 -16.87 12.24 26.74
CA VAL A 1033 -16.90 13.69 26.47
C VAL A 1033 -15.58 14.08 25.81
N LEU A 1034 -15.63 14.83 24.71
CA LEU A 1034 -14.42 15.30 24.02
C LEU A 1034 -13.94 16.64 24.59
N ALA A 1035 -12.66 16.74 24.90
CA ALA A 1035 -12.04 17.95 25.41
C ALA A 1035 -11.62 18.88 24.26
N SER A 1036 -11.83 20.19 24.41
CA SER A 1036 -11.18 21.17 23.54
C SER A 1036 -9.68 21.28 23.84
N SER A 1037 -8.86 21.52 22.82
CA SER A 1037 -7.44 21.86 22.96
C SER A 1037 -7.17 23.34 23.29
N TYR A 1038 -8.20 24.08 23.69
CA TYR A 1038 -8.03 25.45 24.23
C TYR A 1038 -7.99 25.45 25.76
N ARG A 1039 -7.13 26.31 26.33
CA ARG A 1039 -7.16 26.65 27.76
C ARG A 1039 -7.31 28.15 27.97
N LYS A 1040 -7.79 28.50 29.16
CA LYS A 1040 -7.72 29.86 29.71
C LYS A 1040 -6.28 30.15 30.11
N LYS A 1041 -5.75 31.31 29.72
CA LYS A 1041 -4.41 31.78 30.09
C LYS A 1041 -4.33 32.02 31.61
N SER A 1042 -3.20 31.68 32.21
CA SER A 1042 -2.90 32.00 33.63
C SER A 1042 -2.55 33.48 33.84
N THR A 1043 -2.03 34.13 32.80
CA THR A 1043 -1.47 35.49 32.85
C THR A 1043 -2.30 36.37 31.92
N PRO A 1044 -2.71 37.58 32.34
CA PRO A 1044 -3.40 38.52 31.45
C PRO A 1044 -2.44 39.09 30.40
N ASP A 1045 -2.94 39.25 29.17
CA ASP A 1045 -2.21 39.89 28.08
C ASP A 1045 -1.91 41.38 28.37
N ALA A 1046 -0.87 41.91 27.74
CA ALA A 1046 -0.50 43.33 27.88
C ALA A 1046 -1.62 44.26 27.39
N GLY A 1047 -1.98 45.26 28.20
CA GLY A 1047 -3.06 46.20 27.87
C GLY A 1047 -4.47 45.64 28.04
N ARG A 1048 -4.64 44.47 28.68
CA ARG A 1048 -5.95 43.93 29.07
C ARG A 1048 -6.59 44.76 30.22
N PRO A 1049 -7.92 44.95 30.24
CA PRO A 1049 -8.64 45.44 31.41
C PRO A 1049 -8.36 44.61 32.68
N SER A 1050 -8.50 45.25 33.85
CA SER A 1050 -8.15 44.64 35.14
C SER A 1050 -8.87 43.32 35.40
N THR A 1051 -8.12 42.29 35.81
CA THR A 1051 -8.66 40.97 36.18
C THR A 1051 -9.56 41.01 37.42
N ASN A 1052 -9.46 42.05 38.25
CA ASN A 1052 -10.36 42.27 39.40
C ASN A 1052 -11.74 42.80 38.98
N ILE A 1053 -11.87 43.32 37.75
CA ILE A 1053 -13.12 43.87 37.19
C ILE A 1053 -13.69 42.88 36.15
N PHE A 1054 -12.82 42.33 35.31
CA PHE A 1054 -13.15 41.38 34.26
C PHE A 1054 -12.29 40.11 34.47
N PRO A 1055 -12.78 39.08 35.20
CA PRO A 1055 -12.01 37.87 35.49
C PRO A 1055 -11.45 37.18 34.23
N MET A 1056 -10.35 36.43 34.34
CA MET A 1056 -9.81 35.70 33.19
C MET A 1056 -10.86 34.74 32.61
N GLY A 1057 -11.01 34.74 31.29
CA GLY A 1057 -12.08 34.08 30.54
C GLY A 1057 -13.28 34.98 30.21
N THR A 1058 -13.21 36.27 30.53
CA THR A 1058 -14.22 37.26 30.12
C THR A 1058 -14.13 37.56 28.62
N PHE A 1059 -12.90 37.56 28.07
CA PHE A 1059 -12.64 37.96 26.69
C PHE A 1059 -12.10 36.80 25.85
N THR A 1060 -12.37 36.81 24.53
CA THR A 1060 -11.84 35.80 23.59
C THR A 1060 -10.30 35.66 23.66
N PRO A 1061 -9.50 36.74 23.77
CA PRO A 1061 -8.04 36.64 23.92
C PRO A 1061 -7.55 36.07 25.25
N ASP A 1062 -8.42 35.90 26.26
CA ASP A 1062 -8.06 35.23 27.53
C ASP A 1062 -7.81 33.73 27.36
N TYR A 1063 -8.05 33.19 26.16
CA TYR A 1063 -7.89 31.78 25.81
C TYR A 1063 -6.80 31.60 24.75
N GLU A 1064 -6.11 30.46 24.81
CA GLU A 1064 -5.08 30.06 23.86
C GLU A 1064 -5.29 28.61 23.41
N TYR A 1065 -4.99 28.35 22.13
CA TYR A 1065 -4.94 26.99 21.59
C TYR A 1065 -3.60 26.35 21.94
N VAL A 1066 -3.62 25.15 22.49
CA VAL A 1066 -2.46 24.35 22.84
C VAL A 1066 -2.59 22.99 22.17
N SER A 1067 -1.83 22.76 21.11
CA SER A 1067 -1.94 21.53 20.30
C SER A 1067 -1.70 20.29 21.16
N GLY A 1068 -2.65 19.34 21.12
CA GLY A 1068 -2.59 18.10 21.91
C GLY A 1068 -3.07 18.24 23.36
N LEU A 1069 -3.60 19.40 23.79
CA LEU A 1069 -4.19 19.55 25.13
C LEU A 1069 -5.51 18.78 25.29
N GLY A 1070 -6.27 18.60 24.20
CA GLY A 1070 -7.54 17.90 24.15
C GLY A 1070 -7.69 17.03 22.90
N ASP A 1071 -8.94 16.64 22.61
CA ASP A 1071 -9.30 15.71 21.53
C ASP A 1071 -9.45 16.36 20.15
N LEU A 1072 -9.29 17.68 20.08
CA LEU A 1072 -9.78 18.53 18.99
C LEU A 1072 -8.72 19.52 18.51
N ASP A 1073 -8.86 19.96 17.27
CA ASP A 1073 -7.94 20.88 16.61
C ASP A 1073 -8.26 22.36 16.84
N GLU A 1074 -7.55 23.25 16.14
CA GLU A 1074 -7.66 24.70 16.28
C GLU A 1074 -8.95 25.30 15.68
N CYS A 1075 -9.82 24.48 15.08
CA CYS A 1075 -11.21 24.81 14.78
C CYS A 1075 -12.18 23.90 15.55
N ASN A 1076 -11.80 23.42 16.73
CA ASN A 1076 -12.61 22.56 17.63
C ASN A 1076 -13.23 21.34 16.93
N GLY A 1077 -12.56 20.80 15.90
CA GLY A 1077 -12.99 19.62 15.17
C GLY A 1077 -11.93 18.53 15.14
N ARG A 1078 -12.26 17.40 14.52
CA ARG A 1078 -11.31 16.31 14.24
C ARG A 1078 -11.80 15.46 13.06
N PHE A 1079 -10.90 14.66 12.49
CA PHE A 1079 -11.31 13.57 11.59
C PHE A 1079 -11.64 12.31 12.38
N GLY A 1080 -12.72 11.63 12.01
CA GLY A 1080 -13.06 10.33 12.58
C GLY A 1080 -14.39 9.76 12.09
N VAL A 1081 -14.67 8.53 12.47
CA VAL A 1081 -15.96 7.87 12.27
C VAL A 1081 -17.04 8.50 13.18
N THR A 1082 -18.28 8.42 12.72
CA THR A 1082 -19.50 8.85 13.42
C THR A 1082 -20.64 7.88 13.06
N PRO A 1083 -21.78 7.86 13.77
CA PRO A 1083 -22.90 6.97 13.43
C PRO A 1083 -23.40 7.18 11.99
N GLU A 1084 -23.44 8.44 11.56
CA GLU A 1084 -23.88 8.86 10.23
C GLU A 1084 -22.77 8.71 9.16
N PHE A 1085 -21.50 8.69 9.55
CA PHE A 1085 -20.33 8.54 8.66
C PHE A 1085 -19.36 7.44 9.17
N PRO A 1086 -19.70 6.14 9.00
CA PRO A 1086 -18.90 5.02 9.51
C PRO A 1086 -17.57 4.79 8.76
N LYS A 1087 -17.35 5.46 7.64
CA LYS A 1087 -16.06 5.46 6.90
C LYS A 1087 -15.14 6.64 7.27
N GLY A 1088 -15.57 7.48 8.21
CA GLY A 1088 -14.86 8.69 8.62
C GLY A 1088 -15.31 9.93 7.85
N ILE A 1089 -15.34 11.06 8.56
CA ILE A 1089 -15.47 12.41 8.01
C ILE A 1089 -14.71 13.38 8.93
N TYR A 1090 -14.39 14.59 8.45
CA TYR A 1090 -14.05 15.68 9.36
C TYR A 1090 -15.33 16.25 9.97
N TYR A 1091 -15.35 16.47 11.28
CA TYR A 1091 -16.50 17.03 11.97
C TYR A 1091 -16.09 18.00 13.07
N TYR A 1092 -16.97 18.98 13.31
CA TYR A 1092 -16.83 19.91 14.42
C TYR A 1092 -17.49 19.35 15.68
N MET A 1093 -16.99 19.75 16.84
CA MET A 1093 -17.60 19.49 18.13
C MET A 1093 -18.01 20.79 18.81
N ILE A 1094 -19.21 20.79 19.37
CA ILE A 1094 -19.57 21.70 20.45
C ILE A 1094 -19.13 21.06 21.77
N THR A 1095 -18.34 21.78 22.57
CA THR A 1095 -17.70 21.30 23.81
C THR A 1095 -18.20 22.04 25.06
N ASP A 1096 -18.07 21.39 26.21
CA ASP A 1096 -18.40 21.97 27.53
C ASP A 1096 -17.38 23.04 28.00
N SER A 1097 -16.25 23.17 27.30
CA SER A 1097 -15.23 24.20 27.51
C SER A 1097 -15.05 25.08 26.26
N PHE A 1098 -14.48 26.28 26.46
CA PHE A 1098 -14.09 27.20 25.39
C PHE A 1098 -13.31 26.45 24.27
N PRO A 1099 -13.57 26.72 22.97
CA PRO A 1099 -14.38 27.80 22.41
C PRO A 1099 -15.90 27.56 22.50
N TYR A 1100 -16.31 26.45 23.11
CA TYR A 1100 -17.66 25.88 23.10
C TYR A 1100 -18.07 25.50 21.69
N ILE A 1101 -18.46 26.47 20.86
CA ILE A 1101 -18.66 26.33 19.41
C ILE A 1101 -17.38 26.79 18.69
N GLN A 1102 -17.03 26.12 17.59
CA GLN A 1102 -15.84 26.43 16.80
C GLN A 1102 -15.80 27.87 16.28
N ARG A 1103 -14.59 28.45 16.16
CA ARG A 1103 -14.37 29.85 15.72
C ARG A 1103 -13.79 29.97 14.30
N CYS A 1104 -13.66 28.84 13.58
CA CYS A 1104 -13.23 28.81 12.18
C CYS A 1104 -13.78 27.58 11.44
N THR A 1105 -13.73 27.64 10.11
CA THR A 1105 -14.10 26.54 9.20
C THR A 1105 -12.85 25.98 8.50
N LYS A 1106 -12.81 24.67 8.22
CA LYS A 1106 -11.75 23.94 7.51
C LYS A 1106 -12.22 23.30 6.20
N GLY A 1107 -13.45 23.56 5.74
CA GLY A 1107 -13.90 23.17 4.40
C GLY A 1107 -13.74 24.28 3.36
N ALA A 1108 -13.56 23.88 2.09
CA ALA A 1108 -13.73 24.76 0.94
C ALA A 1108 -15.21 25.16 0.80
N LYS A 1109 -15.47 26.43 0.45
CA LYS A 1109 -16.82 27.01 0.26
C LYS A 1109 -17.24 27.01 -1.21
#